data_AF-A0AA86NEJ2-F1
#
_entry.id   AF-A0AA86NEJ2-F1
#
_cell.length_a   1.000
_cell.length_b   1.000
_cell.length_c   1.000
_cell.angle_alpha   90.00
_cell.angle_beta   90.00
_cell.angle_gamma   90.00
#
_symmetry.space_group_name_H-M   'P 1'
#
loop_
_entity.id
_entity.type
_entity.pdbx_description
1 polymer ?
#
loop_
_entity_poly.entity_id
_entity_poly.type
_entity_poly.pdbx_seq_one_letter_code
_entity_poly.pdbx_strand_id
1 'polypeptide(L)'
;MMKFDGKMQNNYNQQLQINQETDFLSQEVMNATQFKAENITIEQPDKFPKMTQSLIITNCFLKTCNGLGFNQNIIHLELVNNDIENIYELGNLHLLKYLDISRNKVSDISLLKNCNQLETLKLANNKLQNIDIINNFSKLIQLDISNNEVQILLPIFSHIHFDVMWVSIQNTTQTQDIQTQLWKYIAVMIVRYRSSIKTTQYDVQLTIKDDLELVSLNFLKYLKVTKLYINSCSNVSFQDLPQTLKFLWVCDTPLQSIQGIQNCKSLTNLTLRRDNLVQLQRELFLLLELSSLIYLDIAQNFLVDVSFVSRLSQLQTLNISQNAISSISCLQHLQTLQCLDMSYNSVDDVSYLTSSLRQLNISYNRVRSISCLRQNLVFLNTYHNEITDYSICSQMTNLIDFRSDLTFQNQTGVTDKCTQAPLIVQTELFSKQQQTESNYFKNKYVSKIQNEILTIENEQFDFKCINDLKIKELNLLRCEQITLDKINATYLSIEHSELKNIAGIESNEQIKSLSLRFNQIRCIQPLKGLLNISKLYLGHNAISDIEPLRNLKYLSDLDLKFNKISNLEPLKDLDLISLELESNQINNIHGIKNTCTTLGLKSNLISNLEPLKQITQLTELNLSNNQIQSLDSLRQLLYLKFLQISQNQINNIDPLKTLTNLSLLDLHLNHISNLQPLRDLILLKDLNLSENTISNMEPLRNLLNLQELRLNKNSITNIEPLRKITGLVFLNLQNNQVENFGAVQQHKSFQKYIID
;
A
#
# COMPACT_ATOMS: atom_id res chain seq x y z
N MET A 1 -3.26 -19.61 -7.68
CA MET A 1 -1.86 -19.21 -7.41
C MET A 1 -1.48 -18.13 -8.43
N MET A 2 -1.94 -16.90 -8.23
CA MET A 2 -1.51 -15.66 -8.88
C MET A 2 -1.81 -14.54 -7.87
N LYS A 3 -0.83 -13.68 -7.62
CA LYS A 3 -0.83 -12.65 -6.56
C LYS A 3 -1.85 -11.55 -6.88
N PHE A 4 -2.87 -11.40 -6.03
CA PHE A 4 -3.73 -10.22 -5.96
C PHE A 4 -3.43 -9.52 -4.64
N ASP A 5 -2.63 -8.46 -4.68
CA ASP A 5 -2.32 -7.62 -3.52
C ASP A 5 -2.75 -6.17 -3.76
N GLY A 6 -3.42 -5.59 -2.76
CA GLY A 6 -3.03 -4.26 -2.29
C GLY A 6 -3.82 -3.01 -2.72
N LYS A 7 -5.11 -3.07 -3.09
CA LYS A 7 -5.89 -1.83 -3.38
C LYS A 7 -7.26 -1.65 -2.70
N MET A 8 -7.62 -2.47 -1.71
CA MET A 8 -8.89 -2.33 -0.95
C MET A 8 -8.64 -2.00 0.54
N GLN A 9 -7.71 -1.09 0.84
CA GLN A 9 -7.53 -0.55 2.20
C GLN A 9 -7.60 0.99 2.30
N ASN A 10 -7.69 1.73 1.19
CA ASN A 10 -7.64 3.20 1.22
C ASN A 10 -9.01 3.92 1.30
N ASN A 11 -10.14 3.20 1.35
CA ASN A 11 -11.46 3.83 1.46
C ASN A 11 -12.02 3.93 2.89
N TYR A 12 -11.26 3.54 3.92
CA TYR A 12 -11.70 3.67 5.32
C TYR A 12 -11.42 5.04 5.97
N ASN A 13 -10.72 5.96 5.28
CA ASN A 13 -10.34 7.27 5.83
C ASN A 13 -11.24 8.45 5.40
N GLN A 14 -12.36 8.22 4.70
CA GLN A 14 -13.24 9.31 4.22
C GLN A 14 -14.60 9.43 4.89
N GLN A 15 -14.85 8.78 6.03
CA GLN A 15 -16.15 8.88 6.75
C GLN A 15 -16.05 9.37 8.21
N LEU A 16 -15.08 10.22 8.53
CA LEU A 16 -15.07 10.99 9.80
C LEU A 16 -14.87 12.48 9.51
N GLN A 17 -15.84 13.06 8.81
CA GLN A 17 -16.11 14.49 8.89
C GLN A 17 -17.63 14.65 9.01
N ILE A 18 -18.10 14.97 10.22
CA ILE A 18 -19.16 15.95 10.52
C ILE A 18 -19.42 15.95 12.04
N ASN A 19 -19.49 17.17 12.58
CA ASN A 19 -19.73 17.62 13.96
C ASN A 19 -18.47 17.82 14.83
N GLN A 20 -18.17 18.97 15.40
CA GLN A 20 -18.42 20.41 15.20
C GLN A 20 -17.60 21.10 16.32
N GLU A 21 -17.20 22.36 16.12
CA GLU A 21 -16.76 23.32 17.14
C GLU A 21 -15.37 23.14 17.80
N THR A 22 -14.41 23.92 17.32
CA THR A 22 -13.87 25.07 18.07
C THR A 22 -13.14 26.00 17.09
N ASP A 23 -13.79 27.11 16.75
CA ASP A 23 -13.11 28.34 16.35
C ASP A 23 -12.28 28.83 17.54
N PHE A 24 -10.94 28.71 17.49
CA PHE A 24 -10.04 29.56 18.24
C PHE A 24 -8.74 29.78 17.46
N LEU A 25 -8.54 31.05 17.10
CA LEU A 25 -7.28 31.71 16.72
C LEU A 25 -6.73 31.45 15.32
N SER A 26 -7.03 32.42 14.45
CA SER A 26 -6.15 32.91 13.40
C SER A 26 -4.69 33.01 13.85
N GLN A 27 -3.84 32.03 13.50
CA GLN A 27 -2.37 32.19 13.48
C GLN A 27 -1.76 31.33 12.37
N GLU A 28 -0.69 31.85 11.76
CA GLU A 28 -0.03 31.38 10.54
C GLU A 28 0.26 29.87 10.54
N VAL A 29 -0.47 29.11 9.72
CA VAL A 29 -0.15 27.71 9.39
C VAL A 29 0.86 27.70 8.25
N MET A 30 2.10 27.29 8.52
CA MET A 30 3.05 26.95 7.46
C MET A 30 2.92 25.48 7.09
N ASN A 31 2.34 25.20 5.92
CA ASN A 31 2.36 23.88 5.30
C ASN A 31 3.63 23.72 4.45
N ALA A 32 4.38 22.64 4.67
CA ALA A 32 5.65 22.36 4.00
C ALA A 32 5.56 22.11 2.47
N THR A 33 4.41 22.29 1.83
CA THR A 33 4.29 22.34 0.36
C THR A 33 5.13 23.46 -0.29
N GLN A 34 5.69 24.38 0.49
CA GLN A 34 6.60 25.43 0.01
C GLN A 34 8.11 25.09 0.09
N PHE A 35 8.52 23.96 0.69
CA PHE A 35 9.93 23.57 0.74
C PHE A 35 10.16 22.35 -0.15
N LYS A 36 10.91 22.55 -1.25
CA LYS A 36 11.36 21.45 -2.11
C LYS A 36 12.23 20.50 -1.28
N ALA A 37 11.81 19.25 -1.24
CA ALA A 37 12.49 18.16 -0.57
C ALA A 37 13.82 17.85 -1.26
N GLU A 38 14.91 18.40 -0.71
CA GLU A 38 16.25 17.82 -0.71
C GLU A 38 17.08 18.65 0.29
N ASN A 39 17.35 18.08 1.46
CA ASN A 39 18.06 18.68 2.60
C ASN A 39 17.37 19.91 3.24
N ILE A 40 16.26 19.68 3.95
CA ILE A 40 15.97 20.53 5.12
C ILE A 40 16.83 19.98 6.27
N THR A 41 18.11 20.32 6.29
CA THR A 41 18.66 20.70 7.59
C THR A 41 18.08 22.08 7.89
N ILE A 42 17.49 22.31 9.06
CA ILE A 42 17.18 23.68 9.49
C ILE A 42 18.53 24.34 9.86
N GLU A 43 19.39 24.53 8.87
CA GLU A 43 20.72 25.13 9.01
C GLU A 43 20.65 26.67 8.95
N GLN A 44 19.44 27.23 8.90
CA GLN A 44 19.18 28.67 9.00
C GLN A 44 18.05 28.95 10.00
N PRO A 45 18.30 28.80 11.32
CA PRO A 45 17.30 29.09 12.37
C PRO A 45 16.76 30.53 12.31
N ASP A 46 17.54 31.47 11.75
CA ASP A 46 17.14 32.88 11.57
C ASP A 46 16.09 33.12 10.48
N LYS A 47 15.80 32.11 9.63
CA LYS A 47 14.76 32.20 8.57
C LYS A 47 13.44 31.56 8.96
N PHE A 48 13.35 30.89 10.11
CA PHE A 48 12.09 30.36 10.61
C PHE A 48 11.23 31.51 11.17
N PRO A 49 9.97 31.67 10.76
CA PRO A 49 9.09 32.68 11.34
C PRO A 49 8.96 32.41 12.84
N LYS A 50 9.41 33.37 13.66
CA LYS A 50 9.37 33.28 15.13
C LYS A 50 7.95 33.18 15.72
N MET A 51 6.91 33.24 14.90
CA MET A 51 5.49 33.25 15.30
C MET A 51 4.72 31.96 14.98
N THR A 52 5.33 30.95 14.36
CA THR A 52 4.61 29.71 14.00
C THR A 52 4.22 28.88 15.23
N GLN A 53 2.92 28.76 15.50
CA GLN A 53 2.36 27.94 16.59
C GLN A 53 1.99 26.52 16.17
N SER A 54 1.76 26.28 14.88
CA SER A 54 1.46 24.96 14.32
C SER A 54 2.35 24.65 13.11
N LEU A 55 2.99 23.49 13.12
CA LEU A 55 3.93 23.07 12.09
C LEU A 55 3.66 21.63 11.67
N ILE A 56 3.48 21.41 10.37
CA ILE A 56 3.18 20.10 9.78
C ILE A 56 4.22 19.80 8.70
N ILE A 57 5.04 18.78 8.93
CA ILE A 57 6.06 18.29 8.00
C ILE A 57 5.93 16.77 7.86
N THR A 58 5.12 16.33 6.91
CA THR A 58 4.84 14.91 6.68
C THR A 58 5.35 14.45 5.33
N ASN A 59 5.90 13.24 5.24
CA ASN A 59 6.42 12.65 3.99
C ASN A 59 7.61 13.41 3.36
N CYS A 60 8.46 14.03 4.18
CA CYS A 60 9.58 14.84 3.72
C CYS A 60 10.96 14.16 3.89
N PHE A 61 11.00 12.90 4.31
CA PHE A 61 12.23 12.13 4.58
C PHE A 61 13.20 12.82 5.55
N LEU A 62 12.68 13.65 6.46
CA LEU A 62 13.48 14.30 7.50
C LEU A 62 14.18 13.24 8.36
N LYS A 63 15.50 13.39 8.57
CA LYS A 63 16.28 12.49 9.44
C LYS A 63 16.49 13.04 10.85
N THR A 64 16.40 14.36 11.02
CA THR A 64 16.62 15.05 12.30
C THR A 64 15.62 16.19 12.49
N CYS A 65 15.43 16.58 13.75
CA CYS A 65 14.65 17.76 14.14
C CYS A 65 15.53 19.00 14.36
N ASN A 66 16.78 18.99 13.87
CA ASN A 66 17.75 20.06 14.12
C ASN A 66 17.18 21.39 13.65
N GLY A 67 17.29 22.43 14.47
CA GLY A 67 16.77 23.79 14.31
C GLY A 67 15.32 24.02 14.77
N LEU A 68 14.52 22.98 15.03
CA LEU A 68 13.15 23.15 15.54
C LEU A 68 13.14 23.67 16.98
N GLY A 69 14.15 23.32 17.78
CA GLY A 69 14.22 23.69 19.20
C GLY A 69 14.40 25.19 19.45
N PHE A 70 14.74 25.98 18.41
CA PHE A 70 14.86 27.44 18.51
C PHE A 70 13.50 28.15 18.48
N ASN A 71 12.45 27.52 17.93
CA ASN A 71 11.11 28.09 17.89
C ASN A 71 10.25 27.58 19.05
N GLN A 72 10.48 28.15 20.23
CA GLN A 72 9.82 27.74 21.49
C GLN A 72 8.30 28.07 21.54
N ASN A 73 7.76 28.72 20.49
CA ASN A 73 6.34 29.08 20.40
C ASN A 73 5.45 27.99 19.80
N ILE A 74 6.04 26.87 19.33
CA ILE A 74 5.28 25.77 18.73
C ILE A 74 4.39 25.09 19.78
N ILE A 75 3.10 24.97 19.46
CA ILE A 75 2.06 24.34 20.28
C ILE A 75 1.60 23.01 19.63
N HIS A 76 1.59 22.94 18.31
CA HIS A 76 1.17 21.76 17.52
C HIS A 76 2.26 21.37 16.53
N LEU A 77 2.73 20.12 16.59
CA LEU A 77 3.79 19.62 15.72
C LEU A 77 3.45 18.26 15.14
N GLU A 78 3.47 18.15 13.82
CA GLU A 78 3.30 16.89 13.08
C GLU A 78 4.52 16.60 12.22
N LEU A 79 5.16 15.47 12.46
CA LEU A 79 6.36 14.99 11.78
C LEU A 79 6.16 13.57 11.23
N VAL A 80 4.93 13.24 10.81
CA VAL A 80 4.51 11.89 10.42
C VAL A 80 5.18 11.40 9.14
N ASN A 81 5.58 10.13 9.10
CA ASN A 81 6.14 9.46 7.93
C ASN A 81 7.43 10.14 7.40
N ASN A 82 8.40 10.28 8.29
CA ASN A 82 9.76 10.72 7.99
C ASN A 82 10.78 9.64 8.42
N ASP A 83 12.08 9.95 8.37
CA ASP A 83 13.17 9.06 8.77
C ASP A 83 13.81 9.53 10.09
N ILE A 84 13.06 10.18 10.97
CA ILE A 84 13.60 10.84 12.17
C ILE A 84 14.04 9.79 13.20
N GLU A 85 15.31 9.85 13.60
CA GLU A 85 15.86 9.01 14.67
C GLU A 85 16.07 9.80 15.96
N ASN A 86 16.55 11.05 15.84
CA ASN A 86 16.94 11.88 16.98
C ASN A 86 16.01 13.10 17.14
N ILE A 87 15.41 13.22 18.33
CA ILE A 87 14.44 14.26 18.68
C ILE A 87 14.93 15.22 19.78
N TYR A 88 16.24 15.28 20.07
CA TYR A 88 16.79 16.04 21.20
C TYR A 88 16.32 17.50 21.30
N GLU A 89 16.17 18.18 20.17
CA GLU A 89 15.72 19.58 20.15
C GLU A 89 14.24 19.78 20.48
N LEU A 90 13.41 18.75 20.30
CA LEU A 90 11.99 18.84 20.65
C LEU A 90 11.80 19.04 22.16
N GLY A 91 12.76 18.61 22.98
CA GLY A 91 12.79 18.87 24.42
C GLY A 91 12.84 20.36 24.81
N ASN A 92 13.14 21.26 23.87
CA ASN A 92 13.13 22.72 24.09
C ASN A 92 11.75 23.35 23.83
N LEU A 93 10.78 22.59 23.30
CA LEU A 93 9.44 23.07 22.97
C LEU A 93 8.51 22.99 24.19
N HIS A 94 8.69 23.89 25.14
CA HIS A 94 7.98 23.88 26.42
C HIS A 94 6.47 24.16 26.35
N LEU A 95 6.00 24.77 25.25
CA LEU A 95 4.59 25.08 25.00
C LEU A 95 3.85 23.99 24.20
N LEU A 96 4.54 22.92 23.81
CA LEU A 96 3.99 21.88 22.94
C LEU A 96 2.84 21.12 23.62
N LYS A 97 1.68 21.12 22.98
CA LYS A 97 0.45 20.43 23.41
C LYS A 97 0.13 19.20 22.57
N TYR A 98 0.41 19.26 21.27
CA TYR A 98 0.16 18.18 20.33
C TYR A 98 1.46 17.79 19.63
N LEU A 99 1.82 16.51 19.71
CA LEU A 99 2.96 15.94 19.00
C LEU A 99 2.56 14.65 18.29
N ASP A 100 2.72 14.61 16.97
CA ASP A 100 2.64 13.39 16.19
C ASP A 100 3.96 13.13 15.45
N ILE A 101 4.71 12.13 15.91
CA ILE A 101 5.95 11.65 15.28
C ILE A 101 5.80 10.19 14.84
N SER A 102 4.58 9.79 14.47
CA SER A 102 4.31 8.44 14.00
C SER A 102 5.02 8.11 12.68
N ARG A 103 5.35 6.83 12.45
CA ARG A 103 6.07 6.34 11.26
C ARG A 103 7.44 7.01 11.10
N ASN A 104 8.26 6.90 12.13
CA ASN A 104 9.66 7.35 12.14
C ASN A 104 10.56 6.22 12.66
N LYS A 105 11.79 6.52 13.07
CA LYS A 105 12.76 5.56 13.62
C LYS A 105 13.17 5.92 15.05
N VAL A 106 12.32 6.65 15.78
CA VAL A 106 12.61 7.14 17.13
C VAL A 106 12.66 5.96 18.11
N SER A 107 13.75 5.86 18.88
CA SER A 107 13.93 4.80 19.90
C SER A 107 13.95 5.32 21.33
N ASP A 108 14.20 6.62 21.53
CA ASP A 108 14.29 7.26 22.85
C ASP A 108 13.45 8.55 22.90
N ILE A 109 12.49 8.59 23.83
CA ILE A 109 11.62 9.75 24.09
C ILE A 109 11.93 10.46 25.41
N SER A 110 12.95 10.04 26.15
CA SER A 110 13.34 10.65 27.44
C SER A 110 13.66 12.15 27.32
N LEU A 111 14.06 12.58 26.12
CA LEU A 111 14.39 13.96 25.79
C LEU A 111 13.17 14.89 25.75
N LEU A 112 11.95 14.34 25.68
CA LEU A 112 10.69 15.10 25.79
C LEU A 112 10.33 15.49 27.23
N LYS A 113 11.18 15.17 28.22
CA LYS A 113 10.93 15.40 29.67
C LYS A 113 10.48 16.81 30.07
N ASN A 114 10.76 17.82 29.25
CA ASN A 114 10.42 19.21 29.54
C ASN A 114 9.16 19.70 28.79
N CYS A 115 8.52 18.85 27.98
CA CYS A 115 7.29 19.15 27.24
C CYS A 115 6.05 18.92 28.12
N ASN A 116 5.99 19.61 29.26
CA ASN A 116 5.00 19.37 30.33
C ASN A 116 3.56 19.80 29.96
N GLN A 117 3.36 20.40 28.78
CA GLN A 117 2.05 20.83 28.28
C GLN A 117 1.40 19.81 27.34
N LEU A 118 2.03 18.67 27.06
CA LEU A 118 1.51 17.67 26.13
C LEU A 118 0.15 17.13 26.58
N GLU A 119 -0.84 17.30 25.71
CA GLU A 119 -2.21 16.79 25.82
C GLU A 119 -2.41 15.59 24.87
N THR A 120 -1.76 15.62 23.69
CA THR A 120 -1.78 14.52 22.71
C THR A 120 -0.37 14.12 22.29
N LEU A 121 -0.07 12.82 22.34
CA LEU A 121 1.21 12.24 21.95
C LEU A 121 1.01 11.00 21.07
N LYS A 122 1.42 11.08 19.81
CA LYS A 122 1.35 9.97 18.85
C LYS A 122 2.74 9.52 18.43
N LEU A 123 3.04 8.26 18.72
CA LEU A 123 4.35 7.61 18.62
C LEU A 123 4.29 6.31 17.80
N ALA A 124 3.20 6.06 17.08
CA ALA A 124 2.96 4.77 16.44
C ALA A 124 4.01 4.45 15.36
N ASN A 125 4.36 3.18 15.19
CA ASN A 125 5.34 2.71 14.19
C ASN A 125 6.70 3.40 14.35
N ASN A 126 7.33 3.22 15.51
CA ASN A 126 8.67 3.67 15.85
C ASN A 126 9.47 2.49 16.45
N LYS A 127 10.61 2.74 17.09
CA LYS A 127 11.49 1.71 17.69
C LYS A 127 11.59 1.85 19.21
N LEU A 128 10.52 2.31 19.87
CA LEU A 128 10.55 2.61 21.30
C LEU A 128 10.60 1.32 22.13
N GLN A 129 11.55 1.24 23.05
CA GLN A 129 11.66 0.13 24.01
C GLN A 129 11.31 0.56 25.44
N ASN A 130 11.68 1.79 25.83
CA ASN A 130 11.33 2.40 27.12
C ASN A 130 10.40 3.59 26.90
N ILE A 131 9.31 3.64 27.67
CA ILE A 131 8.30 4.71 27.62
C ILE A 131 7.98 5.32 28.99
N ASP A 132 8.86 5.11 29.99
CA ASP A 132 8.64 5.53 31.39
C ASP A 132 8.41 7.03 31.52
N ILE A 133 9.03 7.83 30.65
CA ILE A 133 8.92 9.29 30.65
C ILE A 133 7.48 9.78 30.47
N ILE A 134 6.59 8.97 29.88
CA ILE A 134 5.19 9.35 29.67
C ILE A 134 4.51 9.66 31.01
N ASN A 135 4.93 9.02 32.12
CA ASN A 135 4.45 9.32 33.48
C ASN A 135 4.59 10.79 33.89
N ASN A 136 5.53 11.52 33.29
CA ASN A 136 5.78 12.91 33.64
C ASN A 136 4.80 13.87 32.95
N PHE A 137 4.04 13.41 31.96
CA PHE A 137 3.07 14.23 31.21
C PHE A 137 1.70 14.22 31.89
N SER A 138 1.57 14.98 32.97
CA SER A 138 0.34 15.03 33.79
C SER A 138 -0.91 15.56 33.06
N LYS A 139 -0.74 16.22 31.91
CA LYS A 139 -1.83 16.75 31.06
C LYS A 139 -2.23 15.83 29.90
N LEU A 140 -1.56 14.69 29.75
CA LEU A 140 -1.73 13.83 28.59
C LEU A 140 -3.09 13.11 28.64
N ILE A 141 -3.91 13.31 27.60
CA ILE A 141 -5.25 12.72 27.47
C ILE A 141 -5.38 11.80 26.25
N GLN A 142 -4.49 11.92 25.26
CA GLN A 142 -4.45 11.04 24.09
C GLN A 142 -3.04 10.48 23.88
N LEU A 143 -2.95 9.15 23.72
CA LEU A 143 -1.68 8.46 23.51
C LEU A 143 -1.81 7.36 22.45
N ASP A 144 -0.92 7.37 21.47
CA ASP A 144 -0.74 6.24 20.54
C ASP A 144 0.71 5.74 20.60
N ILE A 145 0.92 4.52 21.09
CA ILE A 145 2.24 3.85 21.14
C ILE A 145 2.26 2.59 20.28
N SER A 146 1.31 2.44 19.37
CA SER A 146 1.13 1.23 18.57
C SER A 146 2.36 0.87 17.74
N ASN A 147 2.66 -0.42 17.61
CA ASN A 147 3.74 -0.94 16.76
C ASN A 147 5.12 -0.38 17.15
N ASN A 148 5.46 -0.52 18.43
CA ASN A 148 6.78 -0.27 19.00
C ASN A 148 7.33 -1.55 19.67
N GLU A 149 8.58 -1.53 20.12
CA GLU A 149 9.31 -2.66 20.74
C GLU A 149 9.32 -2.59 22.29
N VAL A 150 8.25 -2.10 22.92
CA VAL A 150 8.22 -1.81 24.37
C VAL A 150 8.35 -3.09 25.20
N GLN A 151 9.43 -3.21 25.99
CA GLN A 151 9.78 -4.45 26.70
C GLN A 151 9.18 -4.57 28.11
N ILE A 152 8.99 -3.45 28.81
CA ILE A 152 8.50 -3.43 30.20
C ILE A 152 7.49 -2.29 30.35
N LEU A 153 6.24 -2.64 30.64
CA LEU A 153 5.28 -1.69 31.21
C LEU A 153 5.31 -1.88 32.74
N LEU A 154 6.23 -1.18 33.40
CA LEU A 154 6.12 -0.88 34.84
C LEU A 154 4.80 -0.09 35.05
N PRO A 155 4.34 0.23 36.28
CA PRO A 155 3.05 0.91 36.48
C PRO A 155 3.08 2.34 35.90
N ILE A 156 2.93 2.47 34.58
CA ILE A 156 3.30 3.66 33.80
C ILE A 156 2.12 4.63 33.62
N PHE A 157 0.98 4.41 34.27
CA PHE A 157 -0.17 5.33 34.10
C PHE A 157 -0.95 5.59 35.38
N SER A 158 -0.46 5.23 36.57
CA SER A 158 -1.26 5.27 37.81
C SER A 158 -1.83 6.66 38.17
N HIS A 159 -1.32 7.72 37.55
CA HIS A 159 -1.72 9.11 37.79
C HIS A 159 -2.20 9.86 36.53
N ILE A 160 -2.21 9.25 35.34
CA ILE A 160 -2.58 9.88 34.07
C ILE A 160 -3.95 9.37 33.61
N HIS A 161 -4.79 10.27 33.08
CA HIS A 161 -6.14 9.98 32.63
C HIS A 161 -6.23 10.11 31.11
N PHE A 162 -6.45 9.01 30.39
CA PHE A 162 -6.60 9.03 28.93
C PHE A 162 -8.07 8.98 28.49
N ASP A 163 -8.45 9.86 27.57
CA ASP A 163 -9.69 9.77 26.80
C ASP A 163 -9.58 8.74 25.67
N VAL A 164 -8.40 8.65 25.04
CA VAL A 164 -8.12 7.71 23.95
C VAL A 164 -6.71 7.15 24.07
N MET A 165 -6.59 5.81 24.03
CA MET A 165 -5.30 5.13 24.08
C MET A 165 -5.23 4.03 23.03
N TRP A 166 -4.21 4.10 22.15
CA TRP A 166 -3.90 3.07 21.18
C TRP A 166 -2.61 2.34 21.58
N VAL A 167 -2.69 1.02 21.70
CA VAL A 167 -1.57 0.14 22.03
C VAL A 167 -1.61 -1.09 21.13
N SER A 168 -0.47 -1.41 20.52
CA SER A 168 -0.21 -2.62 19.73
C SER A 168 1.25 -2.98 19.98
N ILE A 169 1.52 -4.20 20.46
CA ILE A 169 2.88 -4.62 20.87
C ILE A 169 3.44 -5.54 19.79
N GLN A 170 4.59 -5.19 19.21
CA GLN A 170 5.29 -6.08 18.30
C GLN A 170 6.18 -7.05 19.09
N ASN A 171 5.85 -8.33 18.99
CA ASN A 171 6.77 -9.47 19.12
C ASN A 171 7.84 -9.38 20.22
N THR A 172 7.44 -9.55 21.48
CA THR A 172 8.39 -9.91 22.55
C THR A 172 8.41 -11.44 22.69
N THR A 173 9.51 -12.07 22.29
CA THR A 173 9.80 -13.51 22.52
C THR A 173 9.95 -13.89 23.99
N GLN A 174 9.47 -13.05 24.92
CA GLN A 174 9.50 -13.31 26.36
C GLN A 174 8.10 -13.08 26.98
N THR A 175 7.58 -14.21 27.46
CA THR A 175 6.65 -14.41 28.59
C THR A 175 5.20 -13.94 28.47
N GLN A 176 4.30 -14.94 28.32
CA GLN A 176 2.89 -14.96 28.72
C GLN A 176 2.62 -14.21 30.06
N ASP A 177 3.59 -14.16 30.97
CA ASP A 177 3.48 -13.46 32.26
C ASP A 177 3.47 -11.92 32.14
N ILE A 178 4.24 -11.32 31.22
CA ILE A 178 4.27 -9.85 31.06
C ILE A 178 2.93 -9.36 30.50
N GLN A 179 2.35 -10.09 29.55
CA GLN A 179 1.03 -9.78 28.99
C GLN A 179 -0.09 -9.98 30.01
N THR A 180 -0.05 -11.05 30.82
CA THR A 180 -1.04 -11.29 31.89
C THR A 180 -0.95 -10.24 33.01
N GLN A 181 0.25 -9.76 33.32
CA GLN A 181 0.46 -8.66 34.26
C GLN A 181 -0.04 -7.32 33.70
N LEU A 182 0.27 -6.98 32.44
CA LEU A 182 -0.27 -5.79 31.74
C LEU A 182 -1.80 -5.68 31.90
N TRP A 183 -2.50 -6.75 31.55
CA TRP A 183 -3.96 -6.76 31.53
C TRP A 183 -4.55 -6.78 32.95
N LYS A 184 -3.89 -7.44 33.92
CA LYS A 184 -4.24 -7.33 35.35
C LYS A 184 -4.06 -5.89 35.87
N TYR A 185 -3.00 -5.19 35.50
CA TYR A 185 -2.73 -3.83 35.99
C TYR A 185 -3.64 -2.77 35.34
N ILE A 186 -3.91 -2.85 34.04
CA ILE A 186 -4.92 -2.01 33.36
C ILE A 186 -6.30 -2.21 34.02
N ALA A 187 -6.67 -3.46 34.33
CA ALA A 187 -7.92 -3.76 35.03
C ALA A 187 -7.95 -3.22 36.48
N VAL A 188 -6.86 -3.34 37.24
CA VAL A 188 -6.78 -2.82 38.63
C VAL A 188 -6.81 -1.28 38.69
N MET A 189 -6.21 -0.59 37.72
CA MET A 189 -6.29 0.87 37.61
C MET A 189 -7.72 1.36 37.39
N ILE A 190 -8.46 0.74 36.48
CA ILE A 190 -9.83 1.12 36.15
C ILE A 190 -10.80 0.80 37.31
N VAL A 191 -10.53 -0.27 38.07
CA VAL A 191 -11.31 -0.63 39.28
C VAL A 191 -11.09 0.35 40.44
N ARG A 192 -9.86 0.85 40.68
CA ARG A 192 -9.60 1.83 41.77
C ARG A 192 -10.33 3.16 41.56
N TYR A 193 -10.44 3.63 40.31
CA TYR A 193 -11.13 4.88 39.96
C TYR A 193 -12.65 4.84 40.22
N ARG A 194 -13.30 3.67 40.08
CA ARG A 194 -14.75 3.51 40.31
C ARG A 194 -15.18 3.75 41.76
N SER A 195 -14.26 3.66 42.72
CA SER A 195 -14.55 3.93 44.14
C SER A 195 -14.54 5.43 44.51
N SER A 196 -14.01 6.32 43.64
CA SER A 196 -13.74 7.71 44.02
C SER A 196 -14.55 8.78 43.29
N ILE A 197 -15.21 8.51 42.15
CA ILE A 197 -15.98 9.55 41.43
C ILE A 197 -17.31 9.02 40.90
N LYS A 198 -18.41 9.69 41.29
CA LYS A 198 -19.72 9.60 40.64
C LYS A 198 -19.65 10.35 39.30
N THR A 199 -20.10 9.68 38.24
CA THR A 199 -20.52 10.23 36.93
C THR A 199 -19.44 10.88 36.04
N THR A 200 -18.89 10.10 35.10
CA THR A 200 -18.79 10.39 33.64
C THR A 200 -18.38 9.11 32.90
N GLN A 201 -19.01 8.86 31.74
CA GLN A 201 -18.90 7.61 30.96
C GLN A 201 -17.82 7.75 29.89
N TYR A 202 -16.81 6.88 29.89
CA TYR A 202 -15.78 6.84 28.83
C TYR A 202 -15.88 5.53 28.04
N ASP A 203 -15.81 5.64 26.71
CA ASP A 203 -15.92 4.55 25.74
C ASP A 203 -14.52 4.07 25.34
N VAL A 204 -14.18 2.82 25.67
CA VAL A 204 -12.86 2.25 25.33
C VAL A 204 -12.94 1.47 24.01
N GLN A 205 -12.03 1.77 23.08
CA GLN A 205 -11.78 0.99 21.86
C GLN A 205 -10.54 0.11 22.06
N LEU A 206 -10.66 -1.19 21.78
CA LEU A 206 -9.57 -2.16 21.96
C LEU A 206 -9.25 -2.88 20.64
N THR A 207 -7.96 -3.07 20.32
CA THR A 207 -7.49 -3.83 19.16
C THR A 207 -6.53 -4.93 19.60
N ILE A 208 -6.74 -6.16 19.14
CA ILE A 208 -5.94 -7.35 19.44
C ILE A 208 -5.45 -7.92 18.10
N LYS A 209 -4.13 -8.13 17.96
CA LYS A 209 -3.47 -8.62 16.73
C LYS A 209 -2.35 -9.61 17.04
N ASP A 210 -2.05 -10.45 16.06
CA ASP A 210 -0.93 -11.40 15.96
C ASP A 210 -1.00 -12.60 16.93
N ASP A 211 -0.37 -13.72 16.55
CA ASP A 211 -0.52 -15.10 17.09
C ASP A 211 -0.43 -15.23 18.62
N LEU A 212 -1.52 -14.89 19.31
CA LEU A 212 -1.76 -15.19 20.70
C LEU A 212 -2.42 -16.58 20.79
N GLU A 213 -1.69 -17.58 21.28
CA GLU A 213 -2.16 -18.99 21.38
C GLU A 213 -3.43 -19.18 22.23
N LEU A 214 -3.88 -18.17 22.99
CA LEU A 214 -5.21 -18.12 23.60
C LEU A 214 -5.49 -16.72 24.16
N VAL A 215 -6.37 -15.94 23.54
CA VAL A 215 -6.81 -14.66 24.11
C VAL A 215 -7.98 -14.91 25.07
N SER A 216 -7.69 -15.05 26.36
CA SER A 216 -8.74 -15.01 27.39
C SER A 216 -9.25 -13.59 27.55
N LEU A 217 -10.46 -13.32 27.06
CA LEU A 217 -11.12 -12.00 27.17
C LEU A 217 -11.73 -11.74 28.56
N ASN A 218 -11.46 -12.60 29.54
CA ASN A 218 -11.96 -12.53 30.92
C ASN A 218 -11.78 -11.18 31.61
N PHE A 219 -10.76 -10.40 31.23
CA PHE A 219 -10.54 -9.07 31.80
C PHE A 219 -11.54 -8.02 31.29
N LEU A 220 -12.15 -8.23 30.11
CA LEU A 220 -13.10 -7.29 29.53
C LEU A 220 -14.37 -7.13 30.35
N LYS A 221 -14.76 -8.12 31.17
CA LYS A 221 -15.94 -8.01 32.05
C LYS A 221 -15.83 -6.89 33.09
N TYR A 222 -14.62 -6.41 33.36
CA TYR A 222 -14.36 -5.30 34.27
C TYR A 222 -14.31 -3.94 33.57
N LEU A 223 -14.41 -3.92 32.23
CA LEU A 223 -14.24 -2.74 31.37
C LEU A 223 -15.55 -2.40 30.64
N LYS A 224 -15.83 -1.11 30.46
CA LYS A 224 -16.94 -0.63 29.61
C LYS A 224 -16.46 -0.48 28.16
N VAL A 225 -16.17 -1.60 27.50
CA VAL A 225 -15.73 -1.59 26.09
C VAL A 225 -16.96 -1.47 25.18
N THR A 226 -16.92 -0.53 24.22
CA THR A 226 -17.98 -0.36 23.22
C THR A 226 -17.54 -0.77 21.82
N LYS A 227 -16.22 -0.82 21.53
CA LYS A 227 -15.67 -1.31 20.26
C LYS A 227 -14.49 -2.25 20.48
N LEU A 228 -14.53 -3.43 19.86
CA LEU A 228 -13.48 -4.44 19.93
C LEU A 228 -13.09 -4.91 18.52
N TYR A 229 -11.80 -4.89 18.23
CA TYR A 229 -11.21 -5.36 16.99
C TYR A 229 -10.24 -6.51 17.27
N ILE A 230 -10.39 -7.62 16.58
CA ILE A 230 -9.60 -8.85 16.71
C ILE A 230 -9.15 -9.25 15.31
N ASN A 231 -7.86 -9.46 15.09
CA ASN A 231 -7.36 -9.80 13.77
C ASN A 231 -6.16 -10.76 13.85
N SER A 232 -6.15 -11.80 13.01
CA SER A 232 -5.01 -12.73 12.87
C SER A 232 -4.64 -13.42 14.18
N CYS A 233 -5.64 -13.79 15.00
CA CYS A 233 -5.43 -14.54 16.23
C CYS A 233 -5.64 -16.04 15.97
N SER A 234 -4.85 -16.90 16.62
CA SER A 234 -4.96 -18.35 16.45
C SER A 234 -6.10 -18.98 17.27
N ASN A 235 -6.49 -18.38 18.40
CA ASN A 235 -7.59 -18.86 19.22
C ASN A 235 -8.24 -17.75 20.08
N VAL A 236 -9.57 -17.60 19.98
CA VAL A 236 -10.35 -16.56 20.69
C VAL A 236 -11.65 -17.15 21.25
N SER A 237 -11.93 -16.86 22.52
CA SER A 237 -13.20 -17.22 23.18
C SER A 237 -14.07 -15.99 23.41
N PHE A 238 -15.34 -16.08 23.02
CA PHE A 238 -16.33 -14.99 23.19
C PHE A 238 -17.13 -15.07 24.50
N GLN A 239 -16.85 -16.03 25.38
CA GLN A 239 -17.62 -16.21 26.63
C GLN A 239 -17.60 -14.97 27.54
N ASP A 240 -16.51 -14.21 27.52
CA ASP A 240 -16.27 -13.08 28.42
C ASP A 240 -16.46 -11.71 27.76
N LEU A 241 -17.13 -11.64 26.61
CA LEU A 241 -17.40 -10.36 25.96
C LEU A 241 -18.29 -9.45 26.82
N PRO A 242 -17.99 -8.13 26.89
CA PRO A 242 -18.76 -7.22 27.72
C PRO A 242 -20.14 -6.94 27.11
N GLN A 243 -21.19 -6.88 27.94
CA GLN A 243 -22.55 -6.59 27.49
C GLN A 243 -22.73 -5.17 26.91
N THR A 244 -21.77 -4.27 27.17
CA THR A 244 -21.73 -2.89 26.67
C THR A 244 -21.20 -2.79 25.25
N LEU A 245 -20.72 -3.90 24.67
CA LEU A 245 -20.11 -3.92 23.36
C LEU A 245 -21.14 -3.58 22.28
N LYS A 246 -20.82 -2.59 21.44
CA LYS A 246 -21.64 -2.14 20.31
C LYS A 246 -21.03 -2.56 18.97
N PHE A 247 -19.71 -2.57 18.86
CA PHE A 247 -18.97 -2.97 17.66
C PHE A 247 -18.02 -4.11 17.97
N LEU A 248 -18.11 -5.19 17.20
CA LEU A 248 -17.17 -6.30 17.22
C LEU A 248 -16.70 -6.57 15.81
N TRP A 249 -15.39 -6.47 15.59
CA TRP A 249 -14.75 -6.79 14.32
C TRP A 249 -13.76 -7.92 14.52
N VAL A 250 -13.99 -9.04 13.86
CA VAL A 250 -13.10 -10.20 13.84
C VAL A 250 -12.75 -10.51 12.38
N CYS A 251 -11.46 -10.73 12.12
CA CYS A 251 -10.97 -11.05 10.79
C CYS A 251 -9.76 -11.97 10.86
N ASP A 252 -9.61 -12.87 9.89
CA ASP A 252 -8.43 -13.76 9.78
C ASP A 252 -8.17 -14.59 11.06
N THR A 253 -9.22 -14.92 11.81
CA THR A 253 -9.14 -15.62 13.08
C THR A 253 -9.94 -16.92 12.94
N PRO A 254 -9.33 -18.10 12.73
CA PRO A 254 -10.07 -19.34 12.51
C PRO A 254 -10.84 -19.78 13.76
N LEU A 255 -12.07 -19.29 13.92
CA LEU A 255 -12.88 -19.49 15.12
C LEU A 255 -13.26 -20.96 15.28
N GLN A 256 -13.08 -21.47 16.50
CA GLN A 256 -13.54 -22.81 16.88
C GLN A 256 -14.97 -22.79 17.45
N SER A 257 -15.43 -21.64 17.94
CA SER A 257 -16.80 -21.41 18.42
C SER A 257 -17.09 -19.92 18.47
N ILE A 258 -18.37 -19.55 18.33
CA ILE A 258 -18.86 -18.18 18.57
C ILE A 258 -19.72 -18.08 19.84
N GLN A 259 -19.74 -19.12 20.67
CA GLN A 259 -20.48 -19.11 21.92
C GLN A 259 -20.03 -17.99 22.85
N GLY A 260 -21.03 -17.27 23.39
CA GLY A 260 -20.84 -16.10 24.23
C GLY A 260 -21.26 -14.81 23.53
N ILE A 261 -21.22 -14.77 22.19
CA ILE A 261 -21.61 -13.59 21.41
C ILE A 261 -23.07 -13.19 21.67
N GLN A 262 -23.96 -14.16 21.89
CA GLN A 262 -25.39 -13.95 22.16
C GLN A 262 -25.67 -13.14 23.44
N ASN A 263 -24.68 -13.01 24.31
CA ASN A 263 -24.77 -12.24 25.55
C ASN A 263 -24.57 -10.72 25.32
N CYS A 264 -24.00 -10.32 24.18
CA CYS A 264 -23.77 -8.92 23.82
C CYS A 264 -25.03 -8.26 23.23
N LYS A 265 -26.10 -8.11 24.02
CA LYS A 265 -27.39 -7.57 23.55
C LYS A 265 -27.33 -6.14 22.98
N SER A 266 -26.29 -5.38 23.33
CA SER A 266 -26.04 -4.02 22.82
C SER A 266 -25.33 -3.99 21.46
N LEU A 267 -24.94 -5.14 20.91
CA LEU A 267 -24.14 -5.21 19.69
C LEU A 267 -24.97 -4.76 18.48
N THR A 268 -24.51 -3.69 17.83
CA THR A 268 -25.12 -3.10 16.64
C THR A 268 -24.38 -3.48 15.37
N ASN A 269 -23.06 -3.70 15.46
CA ASN A 269 -22.19 -3.99 14.33
C ASN A 269 -21.31 -5.21 14.61
N LEU A 270 -21.42 -6.21 13.73
CA LEU A 270 -20.65 -7.44 13.81
C LEU A 270 -19.97 -7.73 12.47
N THR A 271 -18.65 -7.91 12.50
CA THR A 271 -17.85 -8.42 11.38
C THR A 271 -17.17 -9.71 11.82
N LEU A 272 -17.32 -10.78 11.03
CA LEU A 272 -16.67 -12.07 11.19
C LEU A 272 -16.18 -12.55 9.81
N ARG A 273 -14.99 -12.14 9.34
CA ARG A 273 -14.50 -12.40 7.97
C ARG A 273 -13.29 -13.32 7.95
N ARG A 274 -13.29 -14.34 7.08
CA ARG A 274 -12.19 -15.34 7.01
C ARG A 274 -11.97 -16.07 8.35
N ASP A 275 -13.06 -16.33 9.06
CA ASP A 275 -13.04 -16.83 10.44
C ASP A 275 -13.52 -18.30 10.55
N ASN A 276 -13.50 -19.05 9.44
CA ASN A 276 -13.90 -20.47 9.37
C ASN A 276 -15.37 -20.76 9.76
N LEU A 277 -16.29 -19.81 9.52
CA LEU A 277 -17.69 -19.96 9.96
C LEU A 277 -18.45 -21.13 9.31
N VAL A 278 -17.99 -21.68 8.17
CA VAL A 278 -18.59 -22.88 7.55
C VAL A 278 -18.64 -24.08 8.51
N GLN A 279 -17.67 -24.20 9.42
CA GLN A 279 -17.66 -25.27 10.43
C GLN A 279 -18.65 -24.98 11.59
N LEU A 280 -19.12 -23.74 11.71
CA LEU A 280 -19.94 -23.24 12.83
C LEU A 280 -21.40 -22.95 12.44
N GLN A 281 -21.89 -23.54 11.35
CA GLN A 281 -23.21 -23.22 10.77
C GLN A 281 -24.37 -23.33 11.78
N ARG A 282 -24.31 -24.28 12.72
CA ARG A 282 -25.32 -24.41 13.79
C ARG A 282 -25.23 -23.29 14.83
N GLU A 283 -24.03 -22.84 15.15
CA GLU A 283 -23.83 -21.76 16.12
C GLU A 283 -24.22 -20.39 15.57
N LEU A 284 -24.28 -20.20 14.25
CA LEU A 284 -24.75 -18.94 13.64
C LEU A 284 -26.18 -18.56 14.07
N PHE A 285 -27.00 -19.54 14.47
CA PHE A 285 -28.33 -19.27 15.06
C PHE A 285 -28.26 -18.55 16.40
N LEU A 286 -27.12 -18.55 17.10
CA LEU A 286 -26.88 -17.73 18.28
C LEU A 286 -26.94 -16.23 17.97
N LEU A 287 -26.72 -15.82 16.71
CA LEU A 287 -26.84 -14.42 16.31
C LEU A 287 -28.29 -13.90 16.36
N LEU A 288 -29.30 -14.79 16.34
CA LEU A 288 -30.71 -14.43 16.47
C LEU A 288 -31.04 -13.75 17.81
N GLU A 289 -30.17 -13.95 18.79
CA GLU A 289 -30.27 -13.36 20.11
C GLU A 289 -29.83 -11.88 20.14
N LEU A 290 -29.24 -11.37 19.05
CA LEU A 290 -28.73 -10.01 18.91
C LEU A 290 -29.79 -9.07 18.32
N SER A 291 -30.80 -8.74 19.12
CA SER A 291 -31.96 -7.93 18.68
C SER A 291 -31.61 -6.51 18.21
N SER A 292 -30.43 -5.99 18.56
CA SER A 292 -29.98 -4.63 18.23
C SER A 292 -29.11 -4.56 16.98
N LEU A 293 -28.87 -5.70 16.31
CA LEU A 293 -27.90 -5.80 15.22
C LEU A 293 -28.42 -5.10 13.95
N ILE A 294 -27.67 -4.10 13.48
CA ILE A 294 -27.98 -3.31 12.27
C ILE A 294 -27.00 -3.56 11.12
N TYR A 295 -25.79 -4.04 11.43
CA TYR A 295 -24.73 -4.32 10.45
C TYR A 295 -24.15 -5.71 10.71
N LEU A 296 -24.11 -6.53 9.68
CA LEU A 296 -23.49 -7.86 9.69
C LEU A 296 -22.61 -8.05 8.45
N ASP A 297 -21.32 -8.32 8.66
CA ASP A 297 -20.40 -8.75 7.61
C ASP A 297 -19.82 -10.13 7.95
N ILE A 298 -20.19 -11.13 7.14
CA ILE A 298 -19.74 -12.52 7.26
C ILE A 298 -19.10 -13.01 5.96
N ALA A 299 -18.51 -12.09 5.19
CA ALA A 299 -17.88 -12.39 3.91
C ALA A 299 -16.68 -13.34 4.06
N GLN A 300 -16.35 -14.06 2.98
CA GLN A 300 -15.16 -14.93 2.90
C GLN A 300 -15.14 -16.09 3.92
N ASN A 301 -16.28 -16.73 4.15
CA ASN A 301 -16.39 -17.85 5.11
C ASN A 301 -16.83 -19.18 4.49
N PHE A 302 -16.96 -19.27 3.16
CA PHE A 302 -17.40 -20.47 2.44
C PHE A 302 -18.79 -20.99 2.87
N LEU A 303 -19.66 -20.12 3.37
CA LEU A 303 -21.02 -20.48 3.79
C LEU A 303 -21.89 -20.88 2.58
N VAL A 304 -22.71 -21.91 2.73
CA VAL A 304 -23.68 -22.34 1.70
C VAL A 304 -25.11 -21.90 2.04
N ASP A 305 -25.38 -21.68 3.33
CA ASP A 305 -26.69 -21.37 3.88
C ASP A 305 -26.58 -20.20 4.87
N VAL A 306 -27.44 -19.21 4.66
CA VAL A 306 -27.56 -18.00 5.48
C VAL A 306 -28.95 -17.84 6.10
N SER A 307 -29.75 -18.91 6.14
CA SER A 307 -31.14 -18.90 6.64
C SER A 307 -31.31 -18.32 8.05
N PHE A 308 -30.28 -18.41 8.90
CA PHE A 308 -30.27 -17.79 10.23
C PHE A 308 -30.49 -16.28 10.19
N VAL A 309 -30.20 -15.57 9.09
CA VAL A 309 -30.43 -14.12 9.03
C VAL A 309 -31.90 -13.74 8.92
N SER A 310 -32.80 -14.68 8.54
CA SER A 310 -34.21 -14.42 8.24
C SER A 310 -35.00 -13.70 9.35
N ARG A 311 -34.54 -13.80 10.61
CA ARG A 311 -35.20 -13.19 11.77
C ARG A 311 -34.47 -11.97 12.33
N LEU A 312 -33.38 -11.52 11.70
CA LEU A 312 -32.65 -10.30 12.08
C LEU A 312 -33.35 -9.04 11.53
N SER A 313 -34.56 -8.78 11.98
CA SER A 313 -35.47 -7.81 11.36
C SER A 313 -35.07 -6.34 11.48
N GLN A 314 -34.00 -6.01 12.22
CA GLN A 314 -33.44 -4.66 12.36
C GLN A 314 -32.24 -4.42 11.43
N LEU A 315 -31.81 -5.45 10.70
CA LEU A 315 -30.60 -5.40 9.89
C LEU A 315 -30.74 -4.40 8.74
N GLN A 316 -29.81 -3.46 8.64
CA GLN A 316 -29.77 -2.42 7.62
C GLN A 316 -28.67 -2.68 6.59
N THR A 317 -27.57 -3.30 7.00
CA THR A 317 -26.46 -3.67 6.12
C THR A 317 -26.08 -5.13 6.31
N LEU A 318 -26.00 -5.87 5.21
CA LEU A 318 -25.60 -7.26 5.18
C LEU A 318 -24.53 -7.47 4.10
N ASN A 319 -23.37 -8.00 4.50
CA ASN A 319 -22.34 -8.45 3.58
C ASN A 319 -22.15 -9.97 3.73
N ILE A 320 -22.54 -10.70 2.69
CA ILE A 320 -22.41 -12.17 2.55
C ILE A 320 -21.53 -12.53 1.34
N SER A 321 -20.71 -11.60 0.85
CA SER A 321 -19.86 -11.80 -0.33
C SER A 321 -18.79 -12.88 -0.15
N GLN A 322 -18.31 -13.45 -1.27
CA GLN A 322 -17.26 -14.46 -1.29
C GLN A 322 -17.59 -15.68 -0.41
N ASN A 323 -18.80 -16.20 -0.56
CA ASN A 323 -19.26 -17.44 0.06
C ASN A 323 -19.67 -18.43 -1.06
N ALA A 324 -20.38 -19.50 -0.71
CA ALA A 324 -20.89 -20.51 -1.65
C ALA A 324 -22.44 -20.55 -1.65
N ILE A 325 -23.07 -19.39 -1.46
CA ILE A 325 -24.53 -19.26 -1.30
C ILE A 325 -25.20 -19.35 -2.67
N SER A 326 -26.27 -20.13 -2.78
CA SER A 326 -27.10 -20.23 -3.99
C SER A 326 -28.53 -19.71 -3.78
N SER A 327 -29.12 -19.92 -2.61
CA SER A 327 -30.47 -19.44 -2.28
C SER A 327 -30.43 -18.25 -1.31
N ILE A 328 -31.19 -17.21 -1.65
CA ILE A 328 -31.39 -16.01 -0.80
C ILE A 328 -32.84 -15.84 -0.34
N SER A 329 -33.66 -16.90 -0.42
CA SER A 329 -35.09 -16.84 -0.05
C SER A 329 -35.34 -16.34 1.37
N CYS A 330 -34.40 -16.56 2.28
CA CYS A 330 -34.44 -16.06 3.65
C CYS A 330 -34.43 -14.52 3.76
N LEU A 331 -33.95 -13.80 2.72
CA LEU A 331 -33.84 -12.35 2.75
C LEU A 331 -35.18 -11.63 2.58
N GLN A 332 -36.24 -12.32 2.08
CA GLN A 332 -37.56 -11.72 1.83
C GLN A 332 -38.20 -11.07 3.06
N HIS A 333 -37.77 -11.46 4.26
CA HIS A 333 -38.29 -10.97 5.54
C HIS A 333 -37.53 -9.75 6.09
N LEU A 334 -36.40 -9.35 5.49
CA LEU A 334 -35.54 -8.27 5.97
C LEU A 334 -35.96 -6.89 5.44
N GLN A 335 -37.10 -6.40 5.94
CA GLN A 335 -37.73 -5.15 5.46
C GLN A 335 -36.95 -3.87 5.77
N THR A 336 -35.96 -3.92 6.66
CA THR A 336 -35.10 -2.78 7.02
C THR A 336 -33.81 -2.72 6.22
N LEU A 337 -33.53 -3.74 5.39
CA LEU A 337 -32.25 -3.90 4.72
C LEU A 337 -32.07 -2.83 3.62
N GLN A 338 -31.02 -2.01 3.75
CA GLN A 338 -30.71 -0.91 2.84
C GLN A 338 -29.46 -1.20 1.98
N CYS A 339 -28.49 -1.92 2.52
CA CYS A 339 -27.25 -2.26 1.82
C CYS A 339 -27.04 -3.78 1.84
N LEU A 340 -26.88 -4.36 0.65
CA LEU A 340 -26.60 -5.78 0.49
C LEU A 340 -25.42 -5.97 -0.46
N ASP A 341 -24.36 -6.60 0.04
CA ASP A 341 -23.30 -7.17 -0.78
C ASP A 341 -23.37 -8.70 -0.73
N MET A 342 -23.66 -9.30 -1.87
CA MET A 342 -23.67 -10.75 -2.05
C MET A 342 -22.81 -11.17 -3.25
N SER A 343 -21.81 -10.35 -3.58
CA SER A 343 -20.89 -10.62 -4.70
C SER A 343 -20.08 -11.90 -4.50
N TYR A 344 -19.59 -12.51 -5.59
CA TYR A 344 -18.81 -13.75 -5.55
C TYR A 344 -19.54 -14.88 -4.80
N ASN A 345 -20.74 -15.21 -5.27
CA ASN A 345 -21.55 -16.35 -4.79
C ASN A 345 -22.06 -17.14 -6.02
N SER A 346 -23.07 -18.00 -5.83
CA SER A 346 -23.71 -18.77 -6.90
C SER A 346 -25.22 -18.50 -6.98
N VAL A 347 -25.65 -17.27 -6.68
CA VAL A 347 -27.06 -16.86 -6.71
C VAL A 347 -27.52 -16.63 -8.15
N ASP A 348 -28.69 -17.15 -8.52
CA ASP A 348 -29.31 -16.97 -9.83
C ASP A 348 -30.67 -16.25 -9.78
N ASP A 349 -31.43 -16.42 -8.69
CA ASP A 349 -32.73 -15.80 -8.46
C ASP A 349 -32.67 -14.67 -7.42
N VAL A 350 -32.92 -13.45 -7.88
CA VAL A 350 -32.95 -12.22 -7.05
C VAL A 350 -34.36 -11.72 -6.72
N SER A 351 -35.40 -12.53 -6.97
CA SER A 351 -36.80 -12.16 -6.73
C SER A 351 -37.18 -11.99 -5.25
N TYR A 352 -36.38 -12.55 -4.33
CA TYR A 352 -36.59 -12.46 -2.89
C TYR A 352 -36.04 -11.18 -2.24
N LEU A 353 -35.46 -10.26 -3.02
CA LEU A 353 -34.89 -9.02 -2.50
C LEU A 353 -35.99 -8.04 -2.07
N THR A 354 -35.82 -7.44 -0.90
CA THR A 354 -36.80 -6.54 -0.30
C THR A 354 -36.84 -5.18 -0.98
N SER A 355 -37.95 -4.45 -0.82
CA SER A 355 -38.15 -3.15 -1.47
C SER A 355 -37.32 -2.00 -0.86
N SER A 356 -36.74 -2.20 0.32
CA SER A 356 -36.04 -1.19 1.12
C SER A 356 -34.60 -0.92 0.68
N LEU A 357 -34.04 -1.74 -0.22
CA LEU A 357 -32.64 -1.63 -0.65
C LEU A 357 -32.36 -0.30 -1.34
N ARG A 358 -31.19 0.26 -1.02
CA ARG A 358 -30.60 1.45 -1.66
C ARG A 358 -29.25 1.16 -2.30
N GLN A 359 -28.51 0.17 -1.79
CA GLN A 359 -27.24 -0.25 -2.37
C GLN A 359 -27.25 -1.77 -2.55
N LEU A 360 -26.96 -2.22 -3.76
CA LEU A 360 -26.99 -3.64 -4.10
C LEU A 360 -25.76 -4.02 -4.93
N ASN A 361 -24.95 -4.94 -4.40
CA ASN A 361 -23.85 -5.57 -5.13
C ASN A 361 -24.15 -7.06 -5.33
N ILE A 362 -24.43 -7.44 -6.57
CA ILE A 362 -24.69 -8.83 -7.00
C ILE A 362 -23.60 -9.34 -7.95
N SER A 363 -22.46 -8.65 -8.05
CA SER A 363 -21.42 -9.01 -9.01
C SER A 363 -20.85 -10.41 -8.81
N TYR A 364 -20.33 -11.06 -9.86
CA TYR A 364 -19.78 -12.42 -9.82
C TYR A 364 -20.78 -13.44 -9.24
N ASN A 365 -21.95 -13.53 -9.87
CA ASN A 365 -23.01 -14.49 -9.56
C ASN A 365 -23.52 -15.14 -10.87
N ARG A 366 -24.70 -15.79 -10.85
CA ARG A 366 -25.35 -16.40 -12.02
C ARG A 366 -26.73 -15.79 -12.29
N VAL A 367 -26.92 -14.53 -11.92
CA VAL A 367 -28.22 -13.84 -12.05
C VAL A 367 -28.54 -13.65 -13.53
N ARG A 368 -29.74 -14.06 -13.94
CA ARG A 368 -30.19 -13.95 -15.35
C ARG A 368 -31.12 -12.78 -15.61
N SER A 369 -31.86 -12.35 -14.60
CA SER A 369 -32.81 -11.24 -14.71
C SER A 369 -32.82 -10.39 -13.45
N ILE A 370 -32.89 -9.08 -13.66
CA ILE A 370 -33.09 -8.08 -12.62
C ILE A 370 -34.44 -7.37 -12.76
N SER A 371 -35.36 -7.88 -13.59
CA SER A 371 -36.67 -7.25 -13.85
C SER A 371 -37.55 -7.12 -12.61
N CYS A 372 -37.28 -7.92 -11.57
CA CYS A 372 -37.92 -7.84 -10.26
C CYS A 372 -37.41 -6.69 -9.41
N LEU A 373 -36.30 -6.02 -9.78
CA LEU A 373 -35.73 -4.92 -9.01
C LEU A 373 -36.58 -3.66 -9.15
N ARG A 374 -37.58 -3.51 -8.26
CA ARG A 374 -38.44 -2.32 -8.16
C ARG A 374 -37.95 -1.32 -7.11
N GLN A 375 -36.78 -1.56 -6.53
CA GLN A 375 -36.22 -0.77 -5.43
C GLN A 375 -35.72 0.60 -5.89
N ASN A 376 -35.70 1.55 -4.96
CA ASN A 376 -35.15 2.87 -5.19
C ASN A 376 -33.62 2.90 -4.96
N LEU A 377 -32.90 2.13 -5.78
CA LEU A 377 -31.46 1.97 -5.68
C LEU A 377 -30.73 3.27 -6.02
N VAL A 378 -29.69 3.57 -5.25
CA VAL A 378 -28.68 4.60 -5.50
C VAL A 378 -27.42 4.00 -6.10
N PHE A 379 -27.10 2.76 -5.71
CA PHE A 379 -25.97 1.99 -6.20
C PHE A 379 -26.42 0.59 -6.64
N LEU A 380 -26.00 0.17 -7.83
CA LEU A 380 -26.24 -1.18 -8.35
C LEU A 380 -25.00 -1.70 -9.10
N ASN A 381 -24.40 -2.77 -8.59
CA ASN A 381 -23.31 -3.48 -9.27
C ASN A 381 -23.75 -4.89 -9.68
N THR A 382 -23.70 -5.15 -10.98
CA THR A 382 -24.15 -6.38 -11.64
C THR A 382 -23.06 -7.08 -12.45
N TYR A 383 -21.79 -6.66 -12.33
CA TYR A 383 -20.66 -7.26 -13.07
C TYR A 383 -20.61 -8.78 -13.00
N HIS A 384 -20.15 -9.44 -14.05
CA HIS A 384 -20.03 -10.89 -14.15
C HIS A 384 -21.27 -11.66 -13.71
N ASN A 385 -22.37 -11.46 -14.45
CA ASN A 385 -23.62 -12.22 -14.31
C ASN A 385 -24.10 -12.72 -15.70
N GLU A 386 -25.27 -13.35 -15.75
CA GLU A 386 -25.92 -13.83 -16.98
C GLU A 386 -27.08 -12.90 -17.40
N ILE A 387 -27.03 -11.60 -17.05
CA ILE A 387 -28.13 -10.65 -17.26
C ILE A 387 -28.20 -10.19 -18.72
N THR A 388 -29.37 -10.36 -19.34
CA THR A 388 -29.60 -10.00 -20.75
C THR A 388 -30.52 -8.79 -20.93
N ASP A 389 -31.16 -8.29 -19.88
CA ASP A 389 -32.08 -7.15 -19.97
C ASP A 389 -31.93 -6.19 -18.78
N TYR A 390 -31.55 -4.94 -19.09
CA TYR A 390 -31.44 -3.84 -18.13
C TYR A 390 -32.56 -2.78 -18.31
N SER A 391 -33.64 -3.09 -19.02
CA SER A 391 -34.82 -2.23 -19.24
C SER A 391 -35.33 -1.56 -17.96
N ILE A 392 -35.30 -2.30 -16.86
CA ILE A 392 -35.72 -1.86 -15.52
C ILE A 392 -34.96 -0.64 -15.00
N CYS A 393 -33.71 -0.43 -15.42
CA CYS A 393 -32.87 0.70 -14.97
C CYS A 393 -33.47 2.06 -15.35
N SER A 394 -34.23 2.14 -16.45
CA SER A 394 -34.97 3.33 -16.86
C SER A 394 -35.96 3.82 -15.79
N GLN A 395 -36.48 2.90 -14.98
CA GLN A 395 -37.46 3.19 -13.93
C GLN A 395 -36.80 3.55 -12.58
N MET A 396 -35.48 3.34 -12.44
CA MET A 396 -34.75 3.60 -11.19
C MET A 396 -34.37 5.08 -11.09
N THR A 397 -35.29 5.91 -10.59
CA THR A 397 -35.13 7.38 -10.60
C THR A 397 -33.92 7.89 -9.80
N ASN A 398 -33.54 7.24 -8.71
CA ASN A 398 -32.42 7.67 -7.85
C ASN A 398 -31.11 6.90 -8.07
N LEU A 399 -30.98 6.10 -9.13
CA LEU A 399 -29.74 5.37 -9.41
C LEU A 399 -28.65 6.36 -9.87
N ILE A 400 -27.54 6.39 -9.14
CA ILE A 400 -26.43 7.33 -9.35
C ILE A 400 -25.15 6.59 -9.75
N ASP A 401 -24.87 5.42 -9.19
CA ASP A 401 -23.69 4.60 -9.54
C ASP A 401 -24.15 3.20 -9.98
N PHE A 402 -23.86 2.86 -11.22
CA PHE A 402 -24.27 1.63 -11.86
C PHE A 402 -23.07 0.93 -12.51
N ARG A 403 -22.93 -0.37 -12.24
CA ARG A 403 -21.82 -1.19 -12.75
C ARG A 403 -22.36 -2.47 -13.39
N SER A 404 -21.92 -2.81 -14.60
CA SER A 404 -22.52 -3.91 -15.37
C SER A 404 -21.70 -4.36 -16.59
N ASP A 405 -21.91 -5.60 -17.03
CA ASP A 405 -21.39 -6.12 -18.31
C ASP A 405 -22.33 -5.72 -19.48
N LEU A 406 -22.38 -4.42 -19.81
CA LEU A 406 -23.26 -3.97 -20.91
C LEU A 406 -22.75 -4.51 -22.25
N THR A 407 -23.71 -4.84 -23.11
CA THR A 407 -23.53 -5.19 -24.51
C THR A 407 -24.55 -4.41 -25.34
N PHE A 408 -24.35 -4.34 -26.65
CA PHE A 408 -25.29 -3.64 -27.54
C PHE A 408 -26.74 -4.16 -27.43
N GLN A 409 -26.92 -5.44 -27.12
CA GLN A 409 -28.23 -6.09 -27.05
C GLN A 409 -28.97 -5.86 -25.72
N ASN A 410 -28.27 -5.55 -24.62
CA ASN A 410 -28.87 -5.47 -23.28
C ASN A 410 -28.89 -4.04 -22.68
N GLN A 411 -28.38 -3.02 -23.39
CA GLN A 411 -28.18 -1.66 -22.86
C GLN A 411 -29.39 -0.72 -22.87
N THR A 412 -30.49 -1.07 -23.55
CA THR A 412 -31.61 -0.16 -23.89
C THR A 412 -32.22 0.58 -22.69
N GLY A 413 -32.34 -0.06 -21.52
CA GLY A 413 -32.85 0.60 -20.31
C GLY A 413 -31.86 1.52 -19.59
N VAL A 414 -30.56 1.27 -19.74
CA VAL A 414 -29.51 2.08 -19.11
C VAL A 414 -29.30 3.36 -19.91
N THR A 415 -29.33 3.25 -21.25
CA THR A 415 -29.29 4.40 -22.15
C THR A 415 -30.46 5.35 -21.90
N ASP A 416 -31.68 4.82 -21.76
CA ASP A 416 -32.86 5.63 -21.44
C ASP A 416 -32.71 6.34 -20.08
N LYS A 417 -32.17 5.64 -19.07
CA LYS A 417 -31.93 6.24 -17.75
C LYS A 417 -30.93 7.41 -17.81
N CYS A 418 -29.81 7.24 -18.53
CA CYS A 418 -28.82 8.29 -18.72
C CYS A 418 -29.40 9.56 -19.38
N THR A 419 -30.46 9.43 -20.19
CA THR A 419 -31.14 10.60 -20.78
C THR A 419 -32.04 11.34 -19.80
N GLN A 420 -32.55 10.65 -18.77
CA GLN A 420 -33.51 11.20 -17.83
C GLN A 420 -32.88 11.81 -16.58
N ALA A 421 -31.71 11.31 -16.14
CA ALA A 421 -31.02 11.79 -14.93
C ALA A 421 -29.51 11.45 -14.95
N PRO A 422 -28.67 12.14 -14.14
CA PRO A 422 -27.24 11.83 -14.02
C PRO A 422 -27.04 10.38 -13.52
N LEU A 423 -26.23 9.61 -14.24
CA LEU A 423 -25.88 8.23 -13.91
C LEU A 423 -24.39 8.00 -14.20
N ILE A 424 -23.63 7.62 -13.17
CA ILE A 424 -22.26 7.13 -13.29
C ILE A 424 -22.36 5.66 -13.72
N VAL A 425 -21.81 5.33 -14.89
CA VAL A 425 -21.83 3.98 -15.43
C VAL A 425 -20.38 3.46 -15.51
N GLN A 426 -20.11 2.31 -14.89
CA GLN A 426 -18.86 1.56 -15.05
C GLN A 426 -19.18 0.25 -15.76
N THR A 427 -18.48 -0.06 -16.85
CA THR A 427 -18.70 -1.31 -17.61
C THR A 427 -17.40 -2.06 -17.89
N GLU A 428 -17.43 -3.38 -17.76
CA GLU A 428 -16.44 -4.32 -18.29
C GLU A 428 -17.06 -4.89 -19.56
N LEU A 429 -16.56 -4.46 -20.72
CA LEU A 429 -17.04 -4.96 -22.00
C LEU A 429 -16.31 -6.27 -22.33
N PHE A 430 -17.00 -7.39 -22.15
CA PHE A 430 -16.51 -8.68 -22.61
C PHE A 430 -16.42 -8.72 -24.13
N SER A 431 -15.22 -8.96 -24.64
CA SER A 431 -14.95 -9.27 -26.04
C SER A 431 -15.52 -10.65 -26.39
N LYS A 432 -16.78 -10.68 -26.84
CA LYS A 432 -17.27 -11.78 -27.68
C LYS A 432 -17.41 -11.29 -29.11
N GLN A 433 -16.54 -11.84 -29.94
CA GLN A 433 -16.53 -11.82 -31.39
C GLN A 433 -17.95 -11.83 -31.97
N GLN A 434 -18.34 -10.77 -32.67
CA GLN A 434 -18.91 -10.87 -34.02
C GLN A 434 -19.03 -9.49 -34.67
N GLN A 435 -18.41 -9.41 -35.85
CA GLN A 435 -18.48 -8.33 -36.82
C GLN A 435 -19.94 -8.03 -37.21
N THR A 436 -20.27 -6.75 -37.40
CA THR A 436 -20.72 -6.22 -38.70
C THR A 436 -20.87 -4.70 -38.64
N GLU A 437 -20.41 -4.06 -39.72
CA GLU A 437 -20.43 -2.63 -39.98
C GLU A 437 -21.86 -2.05 -39.96
N SER A 438 -22.09 -1.01 -39.16
CA SER A 438 -22.69 0.27 -39.61
C SER A 438 -23.27 1.10 -38.44
N ASN A 439 -23.06 2.41 -38.55
CA ASN A 439 -23.86 3.51 -37.97
C ASN A 439 -23.43 4.15 -36.64
N TYR A 440 -22.50 5.11 -36.77
CA TYR A 440 -22.61 6.51 -36.35
C TYR A 440 -23.20 6.83 -34.95
N PHE A 441 -22.35 7.02 -33.95
CA PHE A 441 -22.67 7.85 -32.78
C PHE A 441 -22.54 9.34 -33.14
N LYS A 442 -23.65 9.95 -33.56
CA LYS A 442 -23.89 11.38 -33.34
C LYS A 442 -24.63 11.50 -32.02
N ASN A 443 -23.98 11.96 -30.94
CA ASN A 443 -24.72 12.71 -29.94
C ASN A 443 -23.84 13.77 -29.24
N LYS A 444 -24.29 15.00 -29.46
CA LYS A 444 -23.99 16.25 -28.80
C LYS A 444 -24.28 16.09 -27.29
N TYR A 445 -23.73 16.94 -26.43
CA TYR A 445 -24.01 17.05 -24.99
C TYR A 445 -23.15 16.21 -24.02
N VAL A 446 -21.83 16.43 -24.06
CA VAL A 446 -20.94 16.14 -22.91
C VAL A 446 -20.36 17.45 -22.39
N SER A 447 -21.19 18.29 -21.77
CA SER A 447 -20.75 19.56 -21.16
C SER A 447 -21.14 19.62 -19.69
N LYS A 448 -20.41 18.85 -18.88
CA LYS A 448 -20.12 19.03 -17.43
C LYS A 448 -19.73 17.67 -16.84
N ILE A 449 -18.56 17.18 -17.21
CA ILE A 449 -17.90 16.09 -16.47
C ILE A 449 -16.73 16.73 -15.74
N GLN A 450 -16.91 17.04 -14.46
CA GLN A 450 -15.80 17.29 -13.53
C GLN A 450 -15.40 15.93 -12.94
N ASN A 451 -14.67 15.10 -13.71
CA ASN A 451 -14.14 13.83 -13.20
C ASN A 451 -12.62 13.87 -13.18
N GLU A 452 -12.05 13.46 -12.04
CA GLU A 452 -10.60 13.46 -11.83
C GLU A 452 -9.87 12.31 -12.56
N ILE A 453 -10.55 11.18 -12.84
CA ILE A 453 -9.94 10.02 -13.51
C ILE A 453 -10.94 9.43 -14.52
N LEU A 454 -10.52 9.18 -15.75
CA LEU A 454 -11.28 8.52 -16.81
C LEU A 454 -10.45 7.38 -17.40
N THR A 455 -10.99 6.17 -17.48
CA THR A 455 -10.34 5.02 -18.13
C THR A 455 -11.22 4.49 -19.26
N ILE A 456 -10.63 4.29 -20.44
CA ILE A 456 -11.29 3.82 -21.66
C ILE A 456 -10.49 2.63 -22.17
N GLU A 457 -11.14 1.47 -22.33
CA GLU A 457 -10.57 0.29 -22.98
C GLU A 457 -11.47 -0.10 -24.15
N ASN A 458 -11.16 0.38 -25.37
CA ASN A 458 -11.97 0.13 -26.56
C ASN A 458 -11.23 0.44 -27.88
N GLU A 459 -11.09 -0.56 -28.74
CA GLU A 459 -10.45 -0.45 -30.06
C GLU A 459 -11.13 0.58 -30.98
N GLN A 460 -12.41 0.90 -30.80
CA GLN A 460 -13.18 1.76 -31.72
C GLN A 460 -13.80 3.01 -31.04
N PHE A 461 -13.18 3.55 -30.00
CA PHE A 461 -13.69 4.75 -29.32
C PHE A 461 -13.57 6.02 -30.18
N ASP A 462 -14.67 6.76 -30.41
CA ASP A 462 -14.62 8.09 -31.05
C ASP A 462 -14.14 9.16 -30.05
N PHE A 463 -12.88 9.55 -30.19
CA PHE A 463 -12.21 10.54 -29.35
C PHE A 463 -12.80 11.96 -29.44
N LYS A 464 -13.70 12.26 -30.38
CA LYS A 464 -14.37 13.58 -30.44
C LYS A 464 -15.10 13.97 -29.16
N CYS A 465 -15.51 12.98 -28.37
CA CYS A 465 -16.35 13.17 -27.19
C CYS A 465 -15.59 13.68 -25.96
N ILE A 466 -14.26 13.54 -25.93
CA ILE A 466 -13.42 13.95 -24.78
C ILE A 466 -12.56 15.18 -25.06
N ASN A 467 -12.57 15.66 -26.29
CA ASN A 467 -11.74 16.77 -26.79
C ASN A 467 -11.92 18.11 -26.04
N ASP A 468 -13.06 18.30 -25.38
CA ASP A 468 -13.37 19.53 -24.64
C ASP A 468 -13.39 19.30 -23.11
N LEU A 469 -13.01 18.11 -22.63
CA LEU A 469 -13.04 17.74 -21.22
C LEU A 469 -11.68 17.97 -20.57
N LYS A 470 -11.67 18.69 -19.44
CA LYS A 470 -10.50 18.77 -18.56
C LYS A 470 -10.49 17.56 -17.63
N ILE A 471 -9.58 16.62 -17.88
CA ILE A 471 -9.49 15.35 -17.15
C ILE A 471 -8.19 15.36 -16.35
N LYS A 472 -8.20 15.07 -15.05
CA LYS A 472 -6.94 15.04 -14.29
C LYS A 472 -6.09 13.83 -14.68
N GLU A 473 -6.68 12.64 -14.78
CA GLU A 473 -6.03 11.40 -15.26
C GLU A 473 -6.86 10.70 -16.34
N LEU A 474 -6.26 10.46 -17.50
CA LEU A 474 -6.88 9.74 -18.62
C LEU A 474 -6.07 8.49 -18.95
N ASN A 475 -6.69 7.31 -18.86
CA ASN A 475 -6.09 6.02 -19.19
C ASN A 475 -6.79 5.44 -20.43
N LEU A 476 -6.06 5.28 -21.52
CA LEU A 476 -6.52 4.67 -22.77
C LEU A 476 -5.79 3.33 -22.94
N LEU A 477 -6.53 2.24 -23.02
CA LEU A 477 -5.98 0.89 -23.19
C LEU A 477 -6.56 0.26 -24.45
N ARG A 478 -5.72 -0.26 -25.35
CA ARG A 478 -6.19 -0.93 -26.59
C ARG A 478 -7.13 -0.07 -27.45
N CYS A 479 -6.83 1.22 -27.61
CA CYS A 479 -7.63 2.12 -28.43
C CYS A 479 -7.00 2.38 -29.80
N GLU A 480 -7.71 2.17 -30.90
CA GLU A 480 -7.23 2.55 -32.24
C GLU A 480 -7.67 3.98 -32.62
N GLN A 481 -6.94 4.62 -33.55
CA GLN A 481 -7.26 5.94 -34.11
C GLN A 481 -7.34 7.11 -33.10
N ILE A 482 -6.39 7.17 -32.17
CA ILE A 482 -6.29 8.25 -31.18
C ILE A 482 -5.83 9.56 -31.84
N THR A 483 -6.57 10.65 -31.62
CA THR A 483 -6.13 12.02 -31.99
C THR A 483 -5.74 12.78 -30.72
N LEU A 484 -4.50 13.25 -30.63
CA LEU A 484 -3.93 13.80 -29.39
C LEU A 484 -4.04 15.33 -29.25
N ASP A 485 -4.35 16.04 -30.34
CA ASP A 485 -4.39 17.51 -30.45
C ASP A 485 -5.40 18.20 -29.51
N LYS A 486 -6.37 17.45 -29.01
CA LYS A 486 -7.46 17.95 -28.18
C LYS A 486 -7.57 17.28 -26.81
N ILE A 487 -6.61 16.43 -26.45
CA ILE A 487 -6.58 15.85 -25.10
C ILE A 487 -6.14 16.93 -24.12
N ASN A 488 -6.95 17.17 -23.08
CA ASN A 488 -6.64 18.11 -22.00
C ASN A 488 -6.53 17.36 -20.66
N ALA A 489 -5.37 16.75 -20.43
CA ALA A 489 -5.07 16.00 -19.20
C ALA A 489 -3.76 16.37 -18.50
N THR A 490 -3.69 16.16 -17.18
CA THR A 490 -2.45 16.33 -16.39
C THR A 490 -1.64 15.03 -16.33
N TYR A 491 -2.33 13.90 -16.22
CA TYR A 491 -1.79 12.55 -16.28
C TYR A 491 -2.45 11.84 -17.46
N LEU A 492 -1.63 11.38 -18.40
CA LEU A 492 -2.12 10.67 -19.59
C LEU A 492 -1.40 9.34 -19.70
N SER A 493 -2.15 8.26 -19.77
CA SER A 493 -1.65 6.92 -20.08
C SER A 493 -2.33 6.41 -21.33
N ILE A 494 -1.56 5.97 -22.31
CA ILE A 494 -2.04 5.34 -23.54
C ILE A 494 -1.21 4.09 -23.76
N GLU A 495 -1.69 2.94 -23.30
CA GLU A 495 -0.95 1.68 -23.35
C GLU A 495 -1.63 0.66 -24.27
N HIS A 496 -0.87 -0.27 -24.83
CA HIS A 496 -1.39 -1.39 -25.64
C HIS A 496 -2.29 -0.98 -26.82
N SER A 497 -2.11 0.22 -27.39
CA SER A 497 -3.04 0.86 -28.34
C SER A 497 -2.52 0.90 -29.78
N GLU A 498 -1.51 0.08 -30.08
CA GLU A 498 -0.84 0.03 -31.40
C GLU A 498 -0.37 1.39 -31.97
N LEU A 499 -0.19 2.38 -31.09
CA LEU A 499 0.01 3.77 -31.50
C LEU A 499 1.34 3.91 -32.24
N LYS A 500 1.33 4.51 -33.43
CA LYS A 500 2.54 4.76 -34.25
C LYS A 500 2.94 6.23 -34.29
N ASN A 501 1.96 7.12 -34.24
CA ASN A 501 2.12 8.56 -34.36
C ASN A 501 1.50 9.24 -33.14
N ILE A 502 2.21 10.21 -32.60
CA ILE A 502 1.80 11.00 -31.43
C ILE A 502 1.68 12.49 -31.74
N ALA A 503 1.54 12.86 -33.01
CA ALA A 503 1.30 14.23 -33.42
C ALA A 503 0.01 14.77 -32.77
N GLY A 504 0.02 16.06 -32.46
CA GLY A 504 -1.00 16.76 -31.69
C GLY A 504 -0.69 16.87 -30.20
N ILE A 505 0.14 15.99 -29.62
CA ILE A 505 0.46 16.08 -28.20
C ILE A 505 1.34 17.30 -27.87
N GLU A 506 2.08 17.82 -28.85
CA GLU A 506 3.04 18.93 -28.69
C GLU A 506 2.42 20.22 -28.15
N SER A 507 1.10 20.43 -28.32
CA SER A 507 0.38 21.61 -27.84
C SER A 507 -0.15 21.47 -26.41
N ASN A 508 0.05 20.32 -25.75
CA ASN A 508 -0.46 20.11 -24.40
C ASN A 508 0.51 20.62 -23.32
N GLU A 509 0.22 21.81 -22.78
CA GLU A 509 1.03 22.45 -21.73
C GLU A 509 0.79 21.91 -20.31
N GLN A 510 -0.26 21.10 -20.12
CA GLN A 510 -0.75 20.67 -18.80
C GLN A 510 -0.24 19.28 -18.40
N ILE A 511 0.19 18.44 -19.35
CA ILE A 511 0.72 17.11 -19.07
C ILE A 511 1.97 17.21 -18.21
N LYS A 512 1.92 16.60 -17.03
CA LYS A 512 3.05 16.41 -16.12
C LYS A 512 3.57 14.98 -16.13
N SER A 513 2.70 14.02 -16.44
CA SER A 513 3.04 12.60 -16.53
C SER A 513 2.41 11.99 -17.77
N LEU A 514 3.24 11.35 -18.60
CA LEU A 514 2.81 10.68 -19.82
C LEU A 514 3.32 9.23 -19.85
N SER A 515 2.42 8.27 -20.04
CA SER A 515 2.77 6.88 -20.37
C SER A 515 2.26 6.54 -21.76
N LEU A 516 3.14 6.04 -22.62
CA LEU A 516 2.85 5.53 -23.96
C LEU A 516 3.44 4.12 -24.13
N ARG A 517 3.50 3.34 -23.04
CA ARG A 517 4.12 2.01 -23.06
C ARG A 517 3.37 1.02 -23.96
N PHE A 518 4.06 0.00 -24.44
CA PHE A 518 3.47 -1.10 -25.22
C PHE A 518 2.71 -0.61 -26.47
N ASN A 519 3.34 0.28 -27.24
CA ASN A 519 2.82 0.76 -28.52
C ASN A 519 3.80 0.45 -29.67
N GLN A 520 3.60 1.08 -30.83
CA GLN A 520 4.43 0.90 -32.02
C GLN A 520 5.13 2.22 -32.43
N ILE A 521 5.41 3.09 -31.46
CA ILE A 521 5.95 4.44 -31.69
C ILE A 521 7.41 4.34 -32.14
N ARG A 522 7.75 5.09 -33.19
CA ARG A 522 9.13 5.23 -33.68
C ARG A 522 9.64 6.66 -33.58
N CYS A 523 8.77 7.64 -33.83
CA CYS A 523 9.11 9.06 -33.84
C CYS A 523 8.46 9.75 -32.64
N ILE A 524 9.28 10.42 -31.84
CA ILE A 524 8.83 11.19 -30.66
C ILE A 524 9.03 12.70 -30.81
N GLN A 525 9.20 13.20 -32.05
CA GLN A 525 9.34 14.63 -32.34
C GLN A 525 8.28 15.51 -31.64
N PRO A 526 7.00 15.11 -31.56
CA PRO A 526 5.97 15.86 -30.84
C PRO A 526 6.27 16.12 -29.35
N LEU A 527 7.04 15.26 -28.67
CA LEU A 527 7.31 15.43 -27.24
C LEU A 527 8.16 16.66 -26.91
N LYS A 528 8.86 17.24 -27.91
CA LYS A 528 9.68 18.46 -27.73
C LYS A 528 8.89 19.63 -27.14
N GLY A 529 7.57 19.69 -27.37
CA GLY A 529 6.69 20.75 -26.86
C GLY A 529 6.29 20.61 -25.38
N LEU A 530 6.47 19.43 -24.77
CA LEU A 530 5.98 19.13 -23.42
C LEU A 530 6.89 19.65 -22.30
N LEU A 531 7.18 20.95 -22.30
CA LEU A 531 8.24 21.53 -21.46
C LEU A 531 8.04 21.36 -19.94
N ASN A 532 6.81 21.09 -19.48
CA ASN A 532 6.45 20.93 -18.07
C ASN A 532 6.38 19.46 -17.59
N ILE A 533 6.72 18.50 -18.47
CA ILE A 533 6.64 17.09 -18.13
C ILE A 533 7.71 16.71 -17.10
N SER A 534 7.30 15.97 -16.06
CA SER A 534 8.21 15.46 -15.03
C SER A 534 8.38 13.95 -15.07
N LYS A 535 7.40 13.22 -15.62
CA LYS A 535 7.44 11.75 -15.75
C LYS A 535 7.08 11.32 -17.16
N LEU A 536 7.94 10.53 -17.78
CA LEU A 536 7.75 10.07 -19.15
C LEU A 536 8.06 8.58 -19.26
N TYR A 537 7.08 7.81 -19.71
CA TYR A 537 7.17 6.37 -19.82
C TYR A 537 6.90 5.90 -21.24
N LEU A 538 7.94 5.44 -21.93
CA LEU A 538 7.95 5.10 -23.37
C LEU A 538 8.40 3.66 -23.63
N GLY A 539 8.41 2.83 -22.59
CA GLY A 539 8.87 1.44 -22.68
C GLY A 539 8.08 0.58 -23.69
N HIS A 540 8.72 -0.44 -24.27
CA HIS A 540 8.10 -1.34 -25.27
C HIS A 540 7.56 -0.58 -26.49
N ASN A 541 8.45 0.11 -27.19
CA ASN A 541 8.17 0.80 -28.46
C ASN A 541 9.30 0.48 -29.47
N ALA A 542 9.42 1.26 -30.53
CA ALA A 542 10.48 1.12 -31.54
C ALA A 542 11.26 2.43 -31.74
N ILE A 543 11.49 3.18 -30.66
CA ILE A 543 12.16 4.49 -30.66
C ILE A 543 13.67 4.29 -30.76
N SER A 544 14.33 5.06 -31.64
CA SER A 544 15.79 5.09 -31.74
C SER A 544 16.39 6.48 -31.54
N ASP A 545 15.64 7.54 -31.89
CA ASP A 545 16.05 8.92 -31.75
C ASP A 545 15.35 9.59 -30.57
N ILE A 546 16.14 10.09 -29.63
CA ILE A 546 15.68 10.78 -28.41
C ILE A 546 16.08 12.26 -28.37
N GLU A 547 16.55 12.83 -29.48
CA GLU A 547 16.82 14.28 -29.62
C GLU A 547 15.67 15.18 -29.14
N PRO A 548 14.38 14.84 -29.35
CA PRO A 548 13.26 15.64 -28.86
C PRO A 548 13.21 15.85 -27.34
N LEU A 549 13.90 15.01 -26.55
CA LEU A 549 13.91 15.10 -25.08
C LEU A 549 14.87 16.16 -24.53
N ARG A 550 15.80 16.69 -25.33
CA ARG A 550 16.95 17.50 -24.88
C ARG A 550 16.61 18.68 -23.97
N ASN A 551 15.44 19.30 -24.17
CA ASN A 551 15.05 20.53 -23.46
C ASN A 551 13.97 20.32 -22.39
N LEU A 552 13.63 19.07 -22.05
CA LEU A 552 12.60 18.75 -21.05
C LEU A 552 13.16 18.86 -19.62
N LYS A 553 13.53 20.09 -19.22
CA LYS A 553 14.33 20.36 -18.01
C LYS A 553 13.69 19.94 -16.68
N TYR A 554 12.39 19.70 -16.65
CA TYR A 554 11.68 19.23 -15.45
C TYR A 554 11.52 17.71 -15.38
N LEU A 555 12.00 16.98 -16.39
CA LEU A 555 11.91 15.52 -16.44
C LEU A 555 12.82 14.91 -15.38
N SER A 556 12.22 14.19 -14.42
CA SER A 556 12.92 13.49 -13.34
C SER A 556 12.89 11.97 -13.51
N ASP A 557 11.81 11.43 -14.06
CA ASP A 557 11.59 9.99 -14.22
C ASP A 557 11.39 9.65 -15.70
N LEU A 558 12.28 8.82 -16.25
CA LEU A 558 12.28 8.44 -17.66
C LEU A 558 12.42 6.93 -17.85
N ASP A 559 11.40 6.30 -18.42
CA ASP A 559 11.41 4.89 -18.85
C ASP A 559 11.46 4.79 -20.36
N LEU A 560 12.52 4.18 -20.88
CA LEU A 560 12.80 3.93 -22.27
C LEU A 560 13.12 2.44 -22.52
N LYS A 561 12.70 1.53 -21.62
CA LYS A 561 12.99 0.10 -21.75
C LYS A 561 12.45 -0.48 -23.07
N PHE A 562 13.09 -1.52 -23.61
CA PHE A 562 12.63 -2.22 -24.81
C PHE A 562 12.39 -1.27 -26.00
N ASN A 563 13.44 -0.56 -26.41
CA ASN A 563 13.47 0.32 -27.57
C ASN A 563 14.74 0.02 -28.42
N LYS A 564 15.14 0.93 -29.30
CA LYS A 564 16.29 0.80 -30.22
C LYS A 564 17.30 1.95 -30.04
N ILE A 565 17.44 2.45 -28.82
CA ILE A 565 18.25 3.63 -28.52
C ILE A 565 19.72 3.22 -28.41
N SER A 566 20.61 4.02 -28.98
CA SER A 566 22.06 3.83 -28.90
C SER A 566 22.83 5.07 -28.42
N ASN A 567 22.24 6.26 -28.54
CA ASN A 567 22.85 7.54 -28.19
C ASN A 567 22.10 8.23 -27.05
N LEU A 568 22.81 8.54 -25.96
CA LEU A 568 22.28 9.22 -24.78
C LEU A 568 22.66 10.72 -24.69
N GLU A 569 23.40 11.25 -25.67
CA GLU A 569 23.80 12.66 -25.70
C GLU A 569 22.65 13.67 -25.50
N PRO A 570 21.41 13.42 -26.01
CA PRO A 570 20.29 14.33 -25.75
C PRO A 570 19.92 14.46 -24.26
N LEU A 571 20.29 13.50 -23.41
CA LEU A 571 19.94 13.51 -21.99
C LEU A 571 20.92 14.32 -21.12
N LYS A 572 22.06 14.75 -21.66
CA LYS A 572 23.20 15.29 -20.87
C LYS A 572 22.88 16.48 -19.97
N ASP A 573 21.89 17.28 -20.32
CA ASP A 573 21.55 18.50 -19.61
C ASP A 573 20.38 18.29 -18.64
N LEU A 574 19.75 17.10 -18.65
CA LEU A 574 18.58 16.77 -17.84
C LEU A 574 18.98 16.27 -16.45
N ASP A 575 18.28 16.77 -15.43
CA ASP A 575 18.49 16.40 -14.03
C ASP A 575 17.61 15.19 -13.65
N LEU A 576 17.84 14.08 -14.34
CA LEU A 576 17.09 12.82 -14.13
C LEU A 576 17.44 12.22 -12.76
N ILE A 577 16.42 11.76 -12.04
CA ILE A 577 16.53 11.01 -10.78
C ILE A 577 16.49 9.50 -11.09
N SER A 578 15.54 9.09 -11.92
CA SER A 578 15.34 7.70 -12.34
C SER A 578 15.38 7.57 -13.86
N LEU A 579 16.29 6.71 -14.35
CA LEU A 579 16.49 6.47 -15.78
C LEU A 579 16.55 4.97 -16.06
N GLU A 580 15.63 4.51 -16.90
CA GLU A 580 15.41 3.11 -17.17
C GLU A 580 15.55 2.82 -18.67
N LEU A 581 16.59 2.08 -19.05
CA LEU A 581 17.07 1.88 -20.42
C LEU A 581 17.28 0.40 -20.78
N GLU A 582 16.64 -0.52 -20.04
CA GLU A 582 16.76 -1.97 -20.29
C GLU A 582 16.43 -2.33 -21.75
N SER A 583 17.14 -3.31 -22.33
CA SER A 583 16.87 -3.85 -23.68
C SER A 583 16.89 -2.76 -24.77
N ASN A 584 18.03 -2.10 -24.91
CA ASN A 584 18.33 -1.12 -25.97
C ASN A 584 19.64 -1.51 -26.69
N GLN A 585 20.23 -0.58 -27.46
CA GLN A 585 21.47 -0.77 -28.23
C GLN A 585 22.59 0.16 -27.73
N ILE A 586 22.60 0.46 -26.43
CA ILE A 586 23.52 1.42 -25.83
C ILE A 586 24.88 0.75 -25.63
N ASN A 587 25.94 1.40 -26.11
CA ASN A 587 27.32 0.97 -25.85
C ASN A 587 28.13 2.00 -25.06
N ASN A 588 27.62 3.24 -24.95
CA ASN A 588 28.25 4.34 -24.23
C ASN A 588 27.17 5.08 -23.41
N ILE A 589 27.48 5.26 -22.13
CA ILE A 589 26.61 5.86 -21.12
C ILE A 589 26.91 7.35 -20.87
N HIS A 590 27.71 7.99 -21.73
CA HIS A 590 27.93 9.44 -21.68
C HIS A 590 26.60 10.18 -21.83
N GLY A 591 26.42 11.26 -21.06
CA GLY A 591 25.18 12.06 -21.09
C GLY A 591 24.23 11.76 -19.93
N ILE A 592 24.63 10.97 -18.94
CA ILE A 592 23.89 10.83 -17.68
C ILE A 592 24.56 11.70 -16.61
N LYS A 593 23.78 12.56 -15.97
CA LYS A 593 24.24 13.48 -14.91
C LYS A 593 24.30 12.82 -13.54
N ASN A 594 25.08 13.43 -12.64
CA ASN A 594 25.21 13.03 -11.24
C ASN A 594 23.95 13.22 -10.37
N THR A 595 22.83 13.61 -10.96
CA THR A 595 21.53 13.67 -10.25
C THR A 595 20.86 12.30 -10.19
N CYS A 596 21.28 11.36 -11.04
CA CYS A 596 20.65 10.05 -11.16
C CYS A 596 20.97 9.18 -9.95
N THR A 597 19.92 8.69 -9.28
CA THR A 597 20.01 7.77 -8.14
C THR A 597 19.64 6.34 -8.52
N THR A 598 18.79 6.18 -9.55
CA THR A 598 18.32 4.89 -10.05
C THR A 598 18.60 4.77 -11.54
N LEU A 599 19.46 3.81 -11.92
CA LEU A 599 19.88 3.61 -13.30
C LEU A 599 19.76 2.15 -13.74
N GLY A 600 18.84 1.89 -14.66
CA GLY A 600 18.65 0.59 -15.30
C GLY A 600 19.23 0.56 -16.71
N LEU A 601 20.19 -0.32 -16.97
CA LEU A 601 20.93 -0.47 -18.23
C LEU A 601 21.04 -1.94 -18.67
N LYS A 602 20.20 -2.82 -18.11
CA LYS A 602 20.21 -4.25 -18.40
C LYS A 602 20.03 -4.56 -19.89
N SER A 603 20.64 -5.62 -20.41
CA SER A 603 20.47 -6.06 -21.81
C SER A 603 20.83 -4.97 -22.82
N ASN A 604 22.06 -4.46 -22.75
CA ASN A 604 22.61 -3.49 -23.70
C ASN A 604 23.97 -4.00 -24.25
N LEU A 605 24.73 -3.12 -24.89
CA LEU A 605 26.03 -3.42 -25.49
C LEU A 605 27.18 -2.71 -24.76
N ILE A 606 27.03 -2.48 -23.45
CA ILE A 606 27.96 -1.68 -22.65
C ILE A 606 29.17 -2.52 -22.29
N SER A 607 30.37 -2.02 -22.58
CA SER A 607 31.64 -2.59 -22.12
C SER A 607 32.48 -1.60 -21.31
N ASN A 608 32.28 -0.29 -21.52
CA ASN A 608 33.01 0.78 -20.84
C ASN A 608 32.12 1.49 -19.80
N LEU A 609 32.55 1.45 -18.54
CA LEU A 609 31.86 2.09 -17.41
C LEU A 609 32.48 3.42 -16.99
N GLU A 610 33.54 3.94 -17.64
CA GLU A 610 34.23 5.18 -17.26
C GLU A 610 33.30 6.36 -16.91
N PRO A 611 32.22 6.65 -17.66
CA PRO A 611 31.32 7.75 -17.31
C PRO A 611 30.62 7.60 -15.95
N LEU A 612 30.45 6.37 -15.43
CA LEU A 612 29.82 6.15 -14.10
C LEU A 612 30.61 6.78 -12.95
N LYS A 613 31.93 7.00 -13.11
CA LYS A 613 32.75 7.63 -12.05
C LYS A 613 32.18 8.96 -11.57
N GLN A 614 31.47 9.66 -12.45
CA GLN A 614 30.91 10.99 -12.17
C GLN A 614 29.49 10.94 -11.61
N ILE A 615 28.84 9.77 -11.60
CA ILE A 615 27.44 9.58 -11.15
C ILE A 615 27.41 9.02 -9.73
N THR A 616 28.08 9.71 -8.82
CA THR A 616 28.30 9.30 -7.43
C THR A 616 27.04 9.21 -6.57
N GLN A 617 25.91 9.81 -6.98
CA GLN A 617 24.62 9.73 -6.25
C GLN A 617 23.85 8.42 -6.44
N LEU A 618 24.35 7.49 -7.26
CA LEU A 618 23.67 6.21 -7.51
C LEU A 618 23.46 5.39 -6.23
N THR A 619 22.20 5.00 -6.01
CA THR A 619 21.78 4.05 -4.98
C THR A 619 21.37 2.71 -5.58
N GLU A 620 20.88 2.71 -6.82
CA GLU A 620 20.39 1.54 -7.56
C GLU A 620 21.00 1.51 -8.96
N LEU A 621 21.69 0.41 -9.29
CA LEU A 621 22.33 0.23 -10.60
C LEU A 621 22.12 -1.19 -11.12
N ASN A 622 21.53 -1.29 -12.31
CA ASN A 622 21.40 -2.55 -13.03
C ASN A 622 22.14 -2.52 -14.37
N LEU A 623 23.22 -3.27 -14.46
CA LEU A 623 24.10 -3.44 -15.62
C LEU A 623 24.08 -4.88 -16.15
N SER A 624 23.08 -5.68 -15.76
CA SER A 624 23.02 -7.10 -16.10
C SER A 624 22.95 -7.33 -17.62
N ASN A 625 23.45 -8.47 -18.12
CA ASN A 625 23.42 -8.83 -19.53
C ASN A 625 24.05 -7.75 -20.44
N ASN A 626 25.34 -7.48 -20.22
CA ASN A 626 26.15 -6.53 -20.98
C ASN A 626 27.50 -7.19 -21.34
N GLN A 627 28.50 -6.40 -21.74
CA GLN A 627 29.83 -6.86 -22.15
C GLN A 627 30.92 -6.32 -21.20
N ILE A 628 30.60 -6.21 -19.91
CA ILE A 628 31.47 -5.57 -18.91
C ILE A 628 32.52 -6.57 -18.42
N GLN A 629 33.77 -6.10 -18.37
CA GLN A 629 34.91 -6.85 -17.80
C GLN A 629 35.51 -6.18 -16.57
N SER A 630 35.67 -4.84 -16.59
CA SER A 630 36.23 -4.06 -15.47
C SER A 630 35.16 -3.28 -14.71
N LEU A 631 35.30 -3.27 -13.39
CA LEU A 631 34.44 -2.54 -12.45
C LEU A 631 35.11 -1.30 -11.85
N ASP A 632 36.30 -0.89 -12.33
CA ASP A 632 37.09 0.17 -11.68
C ASP A 632 36.32 1.50 -11.53
N SER A 633 35.41 1.79 -12.44
CA SER A 633 34.56 2.98 -12.40
C SER A 633 33.54 2.97 -11.27
N LEU A 634 33.27 1.81 -10.65
CA LEU A 634 32.30 1.70 -9.55
C LEU A 634 32.88 2.10 -8.19
N ARG A 635 34.22 2.21 -8.04
CA ARG A 635 34.91 2.42 -6.74
C ARG A 635 34.37 3.60 -5.92
N GLN A 636 33.86 4.63 -6.60
CA GLN A 636 33.42 5.89 -6.01
C GLN A 636 31.89 5.98 -5.80
N LEU A 637 31.14 4.93 -6.14
CA LEU A 637 29.67 4.90 -5.99
C LEU A 637 29.27 4.52 -4.55
N LEU A 638 29.76 5.28 -3.57
CA LEU A 638 29.70 4.91 -2.15
C LEU A 638 28.27 4.82 -1.58
N TYR A 639 27.28 5.42 -2.25
CA TYR A 639 25.87 5.37 -1.86
C TYR A 639 25.11 4.15 -2.42
N LEU A 640 25.77 3.31 -3.21
CA LEU A 640 25.15 2.18 -3.87
C LEU A 640 24.65 1.14 -2.86
N LYS A 641 23.36 0.81 -2.95
CA LYS A 641 22.67 -0.17 -2.10
C LYS A 641 22.27 -1.42 -2.87
N PHE A 642 21.92 -1.26 -4.15
CA PHE A 642 21.49 -2.34 -5.02
C PHE A 642 22.35 -2.34 -6.28
N LEU A 643 23.09 -3.42 -6.48
CA LEU A 643 23.91 -3.62 -7.67
C LEU A 643 23.56 -4.95 -8.32
N GLN A 644 23.05 -4.88 -9.55
CA GLN A 644 22.82 -6.05 -10.39
C GLN A 644 23.73 -5.96 -11.62
N ILE A 645 24.68 -6.87 -11.75
CA ILE A 645 25.66 -6.88 -12.84
C ILE A 645 25.92 -8.30 -13.36
N SER A 646 24.87 -9.11 -13.28
CA SER A 646 24.86 -10.48 -13.76
C SER A 646 25.06 -10.60 -15.27
N GLN A 647 25.41 -11.79 -15.78
CA GLN A 647 25.55 -12.07 -17.21
C GLN A 647 26.52 -11.10 -17.89
N ASN A 648 27.72 -10.99 -17.35
CA ASN A 648 28.82 -10.18 -17.88
C ASN A 648 30.09 -11.04 -17.96
N GLN A 649 31.24 -10.41 -18.18
CA GLN A 649 32.54 -11.09 -18.32
C GLN A 649 33.50 -10.71 -17.18
N ILE A 650 32.95 -10.49 -15.98
CA ILE A 650 33.70 -9.98 -14.83
C ILE A 650 34.47 -11.11 -14.17
N ASN A 651 35.77 -10.90 -13.92
CA ASN A 651 36.59 -11.80 -13.11
C ASN A 651 37.17 -11.13 -11.86
N ASN A 652 37.31 -9.80 -11.87
CA ASN A 652 37.87 -9.02 -10.78
C ASN A 652 36.81 -8.11 -10.15
N ILE A 653 36.52 -8.36 -8.88
CA ILE A 653 35.56 -7.60 -8.07
C ILE A 653 36.23 -6.72 -7.01
N ASP A 654 37.55 -6.53 -7.03
CA ASP A 654 38.28 -5.62 -6.14
C ASP A 654 37.69 -4.20 -6.05
N PRO A 655 37.13 -3.62 -7.13
CA PRO A 655 36.44 -2.34 -7.05
C PRO A 655 35.26 -2.28 -6.09
N LEU A 656 34.62 -3.42 -5.78
CA LEU A 656 33.41 -3.46 -4.94
C LEU A 656 33.71 -3.33 -3.44
N LYS A 657 34.97 -3.50 -3.00
CA LYS A 657 35.34 -3.50 -1.57
C LYS A 657 35.00 -2.18 -0.84
N THR A 658 34.87 -1.08 -1.56
CA THR A 658 34.53 0.24 -1.01
C THR A 658 33.02 0.47 -0.89
N LEU A 659 32.19 -0.40 -1.47
CA LEU A 659 30.73 -0.23 -1.57
C LEU A 659 30.02 -0.84 -0.35
N THR A 660 30.41 -0.38 0.84
CA THR A 660 29.98 -0.95 2.12
C THR A 660 28.48 -0.78 2.43
N ASN A 661 27.79 0.08 1.67
CA ASN A 661 26.34 0.29 1.76
C ASN A 661 25.51 -0.74 0.95
N LEU A 662 26.14 -1.67 0.24
CA LEU A 662 25.44 -2.70 -0.53
C LEU A 662 24.59 -3.60 0.38
N SER A 663 23.30 -3.68 0.05
CA SER A 663 22.33 -4.60 0.65
C SER A 663 21.93 -5.72 -0.31
N LEU A 664 22.02 -5.49 -1.63
CA LEU A 664 21.75 -6.49 -2.67
C LEU A 664 22.87 -6.46 -3.70
N LEU A 665 23.44 -7.63 -3.98
CA LEU A 665 24.47 -7.81 -5.00
C LEU A 665 24.19 -9.05 -5.84
N ASP A 666 23.91 -8.83 -7.13
CA ASP A 666 23.75 -9.90 -8.11
C ASP A 666 24.92 -9.90 -9.11
N LEU A 667 25.73 -10.95 -9.03
CA LEU A 667 26.91 -11.23 -9.84
C LEU A 667 26.76 -12.56 -10.60
N HIS A 668 25.53 -13.08 -10.76
CA HIS A 668 25.32 -14.38 -11.40
C HIS A 668 25.86 -14.44 -12.83
N LEU A 669 26.34 -15.61 -13.27
CA LEU A 669 26.83 -15.84 -14.63
C LEU A 669 27.93 -14.84 -15.03
N ASN A 670 29.07 -14.96 -14.33
CA ASN A 670 30.31 -14.21 -14.57
C ASN A 670 31.51 -15.18 -14.48
N HIS A 671 32.74 -14.67 -14.33
CA HIS A 671 33.98 -15.45 -14.25
C HIS A 671 34.72 -15.23 -12.92
N ILE A 672 33.97 -15.07 -11.83
CA ILE A 672 34.51 -14.72 -10.51
C ILE A 672 34.99 -15.98 -9.80
N SER A 673 36.14 -15.88 -9.14
CA SER A 673 36.69 -16.93 -8.28
C SER A 673 37.15 -16.40 -6.91
N ASN A 674 37.60 -15.13 -6.85
CA ASN A 674 38.07 -14.49 -5.62
C ASN A 674 36.97 -13.63 -4.97
N LEU A 675 36.54 -14.03 -3.78
CA LEU A 675 35.54 -13.30 -2.99
C LEU A 675 36.11 -12.35 -1.93
N GLN A 676 37.44 -12.21 -1.80
CA GLN A 676 38.06 -11.33 -0.80
C GLN A 676 37.47 -9.91 -0.74
N PRO A 677 37.13 -9.27 -1.88
CA PRO A 677 36.55 -7.93 -1.88
C PRO A 677 35.19 -7.81 -1.18
N LEU A 678 34.47 -8.93 -0.99
CA LEU A 678 33.15 -8.94 -0.35
C LEU A 678 33.21 -9.00 1.18
N ARG A 679 34.40 -9.25 1.76
CA ARG A 679 34.57 -9.61 3.17
C ARG A 679 33.94 -8.61 4.16
N ASP A 680 34.03 -7.32 3.86
CA ASP A 680 33.61 -6.24 4.76
C ASP A 680 32.25 -5.62 4.34
N LEU A 681 31.54 -6.22 3.38
CA LEU A 681 30.22 -5.77 2.92
C LEU A 681 29.10 -6.26 3.84
N ILE A 682 29.23 -5.96 5.14
CA ILE A 682 28.42 -6.52 6.22
C ILE A 682 26.92 -6.18 6.15
N LEU A 683 26.52 -5.21 5.33
CA LEU A 683 25.12 -4.83 5.12
C LEU A 683 24.41 -5.69 4.07
N LEU A 684 25.11 -6.59 3.38
CA LEU A 684 24.52 -7.49 2.39
C LEU A 684 23.44 -8.38 3.02
N LYS A 685 22.29 -8.41 2.36
CA LYS A 685 21.13 -9.26 2.70
C LYS A 685 20.83 -10.27 1.60
N ASP A 686 20.96 -9.87 0.34
CA ASP A 686 20.78 -10.74 -0.83
C ASP A 686 22.07 -10.76 -1.66
N LEU A 687 22.64 -11.95 -1.82
CA LEU A 687 23.86 -12.18 -2.58
C LEU A 687 23.66 -13.33 -3.57
N ASN A 688 23.72 -13.01 -4.86
CA ASN A 688 23.69 -13.99 -5.93
C ASN A 688 25.05 -14.08 -6.63
N LEU A 689 25.69 -15.24 -6.47
CA LEU A 689 26.99 -15.60 -7.01
C LEU A 689 26.90 -16.89 -7.86
N SER A 690 25.69 -17.27 -8.26
CA SER A 690 25.47 -18.48 -9.05
C SER A 690 26.18 -18.44 -10.42
N GLU A 691 26.51 -19.60 -10.97
CA GLU A 691 27.15 -19.76 -12.27
C GLU A 691 28.48 -18.96 -12.39
N ASN A 692 29.39 -19.19 -11.44
CA ASN A 692 30.74 -18.62 -11.41
C ASN A 692 31.78 -19.75 -11.21
N THR A 693 33.03 -19.40 -10.87
CA THR A 693 34.14 -20.35 -10.65
C THR A 693 34.65 -20.30 -9.19
N ILE A 694 33.74 -20.12 -8.24
CA ILE A 694 34.06 -19.95 -6.83
C ILE A 694 34.34 -21.31 -6.19
N SER A 695 35.42 -21.40 -5.41
CA SER A 695 35.74 -22.57 -4.57
C SER A 695 35.94 -22.21 -3.10
N ASN A 696 36.37 -20.97 -2.80
CA ASN A 696 36.65 -20.50 -1.45
C ASN A 696 35.59 -19.48 -0.98
N MET A 697 34.84 -19.84 0.06
CA MET A 697 33.82 -18.99 0.67
C MET A 697 34.25 -18.29 1.96
N GLU A 698 35.51 -18.42 2.40
CA GLU A 698 36.00 -17.79 3.64
C GLU A 698 35.68 -16.30 3.77
N PRO A 699 35.77 -15.48 2.69
CA PRO A 699 35.40 -14.06 2.77
C PRO A 699 33.95 -13.81 3.23
N LEU A 700 33.03 -14.76 3.03
CA LEU A 700 31.61 -14.57 3.38
C LEU A 700 31.32 -14.79 4.87
N ARG A 701 32.28 -15.31 5.66
CA ARG A 701 32.11 -15.77 7.05
C ARG A 701 31.46 -14.75 8.00
N ASN A 702 31.68 -13.46 7.76
CA ASN A 702 31.23 -12.37 8.63
C ASN A 702 30.03 -11.59 8.07
N LEU A 703 29.42 -12.03 6.97
CA LEU A 703 28.25 -11.39 6.38
C LEU A 703 26.97 -11.83 7.11
N LEU A 704 26.90 -11.50 8.41
CA LEU A 704 25.89 -12.03 9.35
C LEU A 704 24.46 -11.57 9.03
N ASN A 705 24.31 -10.51 8.22
CA ASN A 705 23.01 -9.98 7.79
C ASN A 705 22.45 -10.66 6.54
N LEU A 706 23.16 -11.62 5.95
CA LEU A 706 22.67 -12.36 4.79
C LEU A 706 21.40 -13.13 5.11
N GLN A 707 20.40 -12.96 4.26
CA GLN A 707 19.10 -13.61 4.28
C GLN A 707 18.91 -14.52 3.07
N GLU A 708 19.39 -14.11 1.90
CA GLU A 708 19.37 -14.91 0.68
C GLU A 708 20.78 -15.08 0.12
N LEU A 709 21.17 -16.32 -0.14
CA LEU A 709 22.46 -16.65 -0.74
C LEU A 709 22.30 -17.68 -1.86
N ARG A 710 22.66 -17.30 -3.08
CA ARG A 710 22.64 -18.18 -4.27
C ARG A 710 24.06 -18.44 -4.73
N LEU A 711 24.47 -19.70 -4.71
CA LEU A 711 25.82 -20.17 -5.04
C LEU A 711 25.82 -21.37 -5.99
N ASN A 712 24.66 -21.72 -6.56
CA ASN A 712 24.54 -22.88 -7.44
C ASN A 712 25.46 -22.78 -8.67
N LYS A 713 25.90 -23.93 -9.19
CA LYS A 713 26.83 -24.05 -10.33
C LYS A 713 28.14 -23.31 -10.07
N ASN A 714 28.85 -23.72 -9.03
CA ASN A 714 30.21 -23.27 -8.69
C ASN A 714 31.09 -24.50 -8.41
N SER A 715 32.27 -24.32 -7.82
CA SER A 715 33.21 -25.40 -7.44
C SER A 715 33.47 -25.42 -5.93
N ILE A 716 32.43 -25.17 -5.13
CA ILE A 716 32.52 -25.08 -3.67
C ILE A 716 32.52 -26.47 -3.05
N THR A 717 33.47 -26.72 -2.16
CA THR A 717 33.56 -27.97 -1.38
C THR A 717 33.32 -27.76 0.11
N ASN A 718 33.77 -26.62 0.66
CA ASN A 718 33.69 -26.32 2.09
C ASN A 718 32.69 -25.19 2.36
N ILE A 719 31.65 -25.50 3.15
CA ILE A 719 30.62 -24.53 3.56
C ILE A 719 30.71 -24.08 5.02
N GLU A 720 31.79 -24.40 5.75
CA GLU A 720 32.02 -23.93 7.12
C GLU A 720 31.87 -22.42 7.34
N PRO A 721 32.24 -21.54 6.39
CA PRO A 721 32.01 -20.09 6.53
C PRO A 721 30.54 -19.71 6.81
N LEU A 722 29.58 -20.54 6.41
CA LEU A 722 28.15 -20.25 6.61
C LEU A 722 27.69 -20.47 8.05
N ARG A 723 28.47 -21.14 8.91
CA ARG A 723 28.07 -21.58 10.25
C ARG A 723 27.51 -20.46 11.14
N LYS A 724 28.05 -19.25 11.02
CA LYS A 724 27.63 -18.10 11.84
C LYS A 724 26.49 -17.29 11.22
N ILE A 725 26.10 -17.57 9.98
CA ILE A 725 25.11 -16.79 9.23
C ILE A 725 23.72 -17.36 9.53
N THR A 726 23.31 -17.27 10.79
CA THR A 726 22.05 -17.87 11.28
C THR A 726 20.79 -17.16 10.79
N GLY A 727 20.93 -15.97 10.17
CA GLY A 727 19.83 -15.20 9.58
C GLY A 727 19.41 -15.63 8.17
N LEU A 728 20.09 -16.63 7.57
CA LEU A 728 19.75 -17.14 6.24
C LEU A 728 18.33 -17.74 6.22
N VAL A 729 17.53 -17.27 5.27
CA VAL A 729 16.17 -17.75 4.95
C VAL A 729 16.17 -18.62 3.69
N PHE A 730 17.02 -18.27 2.72
CA PHE A 730 17.16 -18.98 1.45
C PHE A 730 18.62 -19.28 1.12
N LEU A 731 18.93 -20.53 0.80
CA LEU A 731 20.25 -20.96 0.33
C LEU A 731 20.11 -21.93 -0.85
N ASN A 732 20.79 -21.60 -1.94
CA ASN A 732 20.92 -22.49 -3.10
C ASN A 732 22.38 -22.88 -3.33
N LEU A 733 22.69 -24.17 -3.18
CA LEU A 733 24.02 -24.74 -3.38
C LEU A 733 24.08 -25.77 -4.51
N GLN A 734 23.00 -25.95 -5.28
CA GLN A 734 22.92 -26.98 -6.33
C GLN A 734 24.10 -26.96 -7.30
N ASN A 735 24.50 -28.12 -7.82
CA ASN A 735 25.64 -28.23 -8.73
C ASN A 735 26.95 -27.63 -8.15
N ASN A 736 27.29 -28.02 -6.92
CA ASN A 736 28.60 -27.81 -6.30
C ASN A 736 29.20 -29.17 -5.88
N GLN A 737 30.32 -29.15 -5.17
CA GLN A 737 31.04 -30.35 -4.70
C GLN A 737 31.04 -30.44 -3.17
N VAL A 738 29.93 -30.04 -2.54
CA VAL A 738 29.80 -29.98 -1.07
C VAL A 738 29.46 -31.37 -0.52
N GLU A 739 30.35 -31.91 0.30
CA GLU A 739 30.15 -33.23 0.94
C GLU A 739 29.60 -33.13 2.38
N ASN A 740 29.88 -32.04 3.08
CA ASN A 740 29.53 -31.86 4.50
C ASN A 740 28.62 -30.66 4.72
N PHE A 741 27.39 -30.92 5.19
CA PHE A 741 26.36 -29.90 5.44
C PHE A 741 26.25 -29.47 6.91
N GLY A 742 27.15 -29.91 7.79
CA GLY A 742 27.10 -29.65 9.25
C GLY A 742 27.11 -28.16 9.61
N ALA A 743 27.68 -27.29 8.77
CA ALA A 743 27.68 -25.84 8.99
C ALA A 743 26.27 -25.23 8.99
N VAL A 744 25.34 -25.79 8.23
CA VAL A 744 24.00 -25.22 8.04
C VAL A 744 22.89 -25.96 8.79
N GLN A 745 23.19 -27.11 9.41
CA GLN A 745 22.21 -27.90 10.19
C GLN A 745 21.58 -27.15 11.38
N GLN A 746 22.24 -26.09 11.86
CA GLN A 746 21.83 -25.37 13.07
C GLN A 746 20.99 -24.12 12.83
N HIS A 747 20.81 -23.64 11.60
CA HIS A 747 19.93 -22.48 11.40
C HIS A 747 18.48 -22.93 11.61
N LYS A 748 17.59 -22.05 12.09
CA LYS A 748 16.21 -22.43 12.48
C LYS A 748 15.15 -21.71 11.65
N SER A 749 15.57 -20.78 10.80
CA SER A 749 14.78 -19.80 10.04
C SER A 749 14.25 -20.31 8.69
N PHE A 750 14.05 -21.62 8.53
CA PHE A 750 14.05 -22.22 7.18
C PHE A 750 12.72 -22.25 6.44
N GLN A 751 12.74 -21.75 5.20
CA GLN A 751 11.66 -21.89 4.23
C GLN A 751 11.99 -22.85 3.07
N LYS A 752 13.24 -22.88 2.55
CA LYS A 752 13.64 -23.80 1.45
C LYS A 752 15.16 -23.92 1.30
N TYR A 753 15.67 -25.16 1.26
CA TYR A 753 17.00 -25.48 0.76
C TYR A 753 16.90 -26.17 -0.60
N ILE A 754 17.72 -25.73 -1.56
CA ILE A 754 17.92 -26.48 -2.80
C ILE A 754 19.37 -26.93 -2.81
N ILE A 755 19.56 -28.20 -2.44
CA ILE A 755 20.84 -28.86 -2.25
C ILE A 755 20.71 -30.17 -3.00
N ASP A 756 21.11 -30.16 -4.28
CA ASP A 756 21.36 -31.33 -5.13
C ASP A 756 22.30 -30.90 -6.24
#